data_AF-A0A368YXK6-F1
#
_entry.id   AF-A0A368YXK6-F1
#
_cell.length_a   1.000
_cell.length_b   1.000
_cell.length_c   1.000
_cell.angle_alpha   90.00
_cell.angle_beta   90.00
_cell.angle_gamma   90.00
#
_symmetry.space_group_name_H-M   'P 1'
#
loop_
_entity.id
_entity.type
_entity.pdbx_description
1 polymer ?
#
loop_
_entity_poly.entity_id
_entity_poly.type
_entity_poly.pdbx_seq_one_letter_code
_entity_poly.pdbx_strand_id
1 'polypeptide(L)'
;MSISAEEAQKMKNEVAVGCCRTEAGTVISAKNLEDPAIIPDLVDSNLLEIPDNCLKIGEVIGAKLKETVDSLTPFTPEMFEDIKKMEEDEDIKLSNEDQAAVLKINKKAGEKITIDDLEDPMHFDKLEDSLLIDLNDSDNVLSRREAVGKTLSQDLPALTPIKKAVIKEYPDSTTEEGGKSNQNNVQRGGVLKIKIDEGKGIDIELPLNTTVQGGAQTIAESNQSKSLKIKDTADKEKKAEEEIIVRKLKRKYFEINEVKFARESKIEDKTLYIRKDICQDAVDSEDLVVDLKIDIITPDDYDKFSNTIMDVQPIAVKEEGELGEGITRVIDGVIVMVTGTDEEGVQIGEFGSSEGILERNIMWGRPGAPEKGEIFIKTDVKVKAGTGMERPGPMAAHKATDFITQEIREVLKELDESLKVREEEFVQKRRPGKKKVAIIKEIMGQGAMHDNYLLPVEPVGTLGAKANVDLGNVPIVVSPLQVIDGCIHALTCIGPASKETSRHYWREPLVMEAMNDDEIDLTTVILIGSPQVNSEKFYVSKLLGMAVESMDLDGAIVTTEGFGNNHVDFASNIEQVGKRGVPVVGVTYAAVQGQLVVGNEYMDAMVDLNKSRQGIENEILENNCLTKEDAIRAIAMLKSKVAGEEIKAPERSWNPNVKLNNIEVIEDTLGEKIELAPNETSLKMSKKRKEIYEKDEKDN
;
A
#
# COMPACT_ATOMS: atom_id res chain seq x y z
N MET A 1 4.59 19.22 12.42
CA MET A 1 5.42 19.14 11.19
C MET A 1 5.37 20.49 10.48
N SER A 2 6.47 20.98 9.93
CA SER A 2 6.43 22.29 9.28
C SER A 2 5.69 22.27 7.94
N ILE A 3 4.90 23.29 7.62
CA ILE A 3 4.22 23.43 6.32
C ILE A 3 5.16 23.82 5.18
N SER A 4 4.77 23.50 3.94
CA SER A 4 5.44 23.98 2.73
C SER A 4 5.10 25.44 2.41
N ALA A 5 5.88 26.07 1.52
CA ALA A 5 5.63 27.45 1.11
C ALA A 5 4.30 27.63 0.36
N GLU A 6 3.84 26.61 -0.36
CA GLU A 6 2.57 26.64 -1.08
C GLU A 6 1.38 26.54 -0.12
N GLU A 7 1.46 25.66 0.87
CA GLU A 7 0.46 25.51 1.94
C GLU A 7 0.36 26.77 2.79
N ALA A 8 1.51 27.36 3.16
CA ALA A 8 1.56 28.61 3.90
C ALA A 8 0.84 29.76 3.18
N GLN A 9 0.86 29.77 1.84
CA GLN A 9 0.14 30.77 1.05
C GLN A 9 -1.38 30.50 1.00
N LYS A 10 -1.78 29.22 0.86
CA LYS A 10 -3.20 28.82 0.88
C LYS A 10 -3.84 29.05 2.25
N MET A 11 -3.09 28.81 3.32
CA MET A 11 -3.50 28.90 4.72
C MET A 11 -3.10 30.22 5.39
N LYS A 12 -2.81 31.27 4.61
CA LYS A 12 -2.33 32.57 5.13
C LYS A 12 -3.26 33.22 6.18
N ASN A 13 -4.53 32.82 6.19
CA ASN A 13 -5.56 33.33 7.09
C ASN A 13 -5.67 32.55 8.41
N GLU A 14 -5.01 31.40 8.51
CA GLU A 14 -5.01 30.53 9.68
C GLU A 14 -4.01 31.01 10.73
N VAL A 15 -4.17 30.53 11.97
CA VAL A 15 -3.33 30.91 13.12
C VAL A 15 -1.88 30.45 12.95
N ALA A 16 -0.93 31.28 13.38
CA ALA A 16 0.50 31.00 13.31
C ALA A 16 1.01 30.40 14.62
N VAL A 17 1.45 29.14 14.56
CA VAL A 17 2.06 28.42 15.68
C VAL A 17 3.44 27.91 15.26
N GLY A 18 4.44 28.03 16.13
CA GLY A 18 5.78 27.54 15.84
C GLY A 18 5.84 26.00 15.81
N CYS A 19 6.34 25.40 14.73
CA CYS A 19 6.46 23.92 14.64
C CYS A 19 7.64 23.36 15.47
N CYS A 20 8.68 24.16 15.66
CA CYS A 20 9.89 23.78 16.36
C CYS A 20 10.46 24.98 17.12
N ARG A 21 11.37 24.72 18.05
CA ARG A 21 12.08 25.78 18.77
C ARG A 21 12.77 26.70 17.76
N THR A 22 12.44 27.98 17.81
CA THR A 22 12.91 29.00 16.85
C THR A 22 13.70 30.07 17.59
N GLU A 23 14.96 30.27 17.19
CA GLU A 23 15.89 31.17 17.88
C GLU A 23 15.57 32.65 17.62
N ALA A 24 15.86 33.49 18.62
CA ALA A 24 15.79 34.94 18.49
C ALA A 24 16.57 35.44 17.27
N GLY A 25 15.98 36.36 16.52
CA GLY A 25 16.54 36.91 15.29
C GLY A 25 16.21 36.11 14.02
N THR A 26 15.56 34.95 14.13
CA THR A 26 15.09 34.17 12.98
C THR A 26 14.01 34.92 12.20
N VAL A 27 14.13 34.93 10.88
CA VAL A 27 13.07 35.40 9.97
C VAL A 27 12.15 34.23 9.68
N ILE A 28 10.87 34.35 10.05
CA ILE A 28 9.92 33.25 9.97
C ILE A 28 9.62 32.89 8.51
N SER A 29 9.72 31.60 8.21
CA SER A 29 9.35 30.99 6.95
C SER A 29 8.33 29.87 7.20
N ALA A 30 7.78 29.29 6.12
CA ALA A 30 6.87 28.14 6.21
C ALA A 30 7.46 26.98 7.04
N LYS A 31 8.79 26.78 6.98
CA LYS A 31 9.51 25.75 7.74
C LYS A 31 9.47 25.93 9.26
N ASN A 32 9.06 27.10 9.73
CA ASN A 32 8.98 27.44 11.15
C ASN A 32 7.55 27.36 11.69
N LEU A 33 6.57 27.11 10.83
CA LEU A 33 5.15 27.14 11.14
C LEU A 33 4.56 25.75 11.14
N GLU A 34 3.77 25.46 12.17
CA GLU A 34 3.02 24.22 12.32
C GLU A 34 1.84 24.17 11.34
N ASP A 35 1.40 22.96 10.99
CA ASP A 35 0.25 22.75 10.12
C ASP A 35 -1.06 23.16 10.84
N PRO A 36 -1.80 24.16 10.34
CA PRO A 36 -3.09 24.54 10.90
C PRO A 36 -4.09 23.40 11.01
N ALA A 37 -3.99 22.39 10.15
CA ALA A 37 -4.88 21.23 10.18
C ALA A 37 -4.77 20.44 11.48
N ILE A 38 -3.59 20.41 12.12
CA ILE A 38 -3.36 19.66 13.36
C ILE A 38 -3.59 20.50 14.63
N ILE A 39 -3.70 21.82 14.52
CA ILE A 39 -3.86 22.73 15.67
C ILE A 39 -5.10 22.41 16.51
N PRO A 40 -6.28 22.14 15.92
CA PRO A 40 -7.45 21.71 16.70
C PRO A 40 -7.17 20.47 17.56
N ASP A 41 -6.45 19.47 17.04
CA ASP A 41 -6.13 18.25 17.77
C ASP A 41 -5.15 18.52 18.92
N LEU A 42 -4.21 19.44 18.74
CA LEU A 42 -3.29 19.89 19.79
C LEU A 42 -4.01 20.66 20.90
N VAL A 43 -5.05 21.42 20.55
CA VAL A 43 -5.91 22.11 21.51
C VAL A 43 -6.79 21.13 22.28
N ASP A 44 -7.45 20.20 21.57
CA ASP A 44 -8.32 19.18 22.18
C ASP A 44 -7.55 18.22 23.11
N SER A 45 -6.26 18.00 22.83
CA SER A 45 -5.36 17.21 23.67
C SER A 45 -4.71 17.99 24.83
N ASN A 46 -5.07 19.27 25.03
CA ASN A 46 -4.45 20.20 25.99
C ASN A 46 -2.93 20.37 25.83
N LEU A 47 -2.39 20.13 24.62
CA LEU A 47 -0.98 20.36 24.30
C LEU A 47 -0.72 21.79 23.82
N LEU A 48 -1.76 22.52 23.44
CA LEU A 48 -1.69 23.86 22.88
C LEU A 48 -2.90 24.70 23.31
N GLU A 49 -2.69 25.95 23.69
CA GLU A 49 -3.76 26.92 23.92
C GLU A 49 -3.56 28.10 22.96
N ILE A 50 -4.60 28.47 22.21
CA ILE A 50 -4.54 29.59 21.27
C ILE A 50 -5.10 30.85 21.93
N PRO A 51 -4.29 31.89 22.18
CA PRO A 51 -4.79 33.14 22.75
C PRO A 51 -5.52 34.00 21.70
N ASP A 52 -6.43 34.85 22.16
CA ASP A 52 -7.25 35.74 21.30
C ASP A 52 -6.44 36.67 20.40
N ASN A 53 -5.20 36.97 20.77
CA ASN A 53 -4.28 37.83 20.03
C ASN A 53 -3.26 37.07 19.18
N CYS A 54 -3.50 35.78 18.89
CA CYS A 54 -2.62 35.00 18.01
C CYS A 54 -2.63 35.58 16.58
N LEU A 55 -1.43 35.78 16.03
CA LEU A 55 -1.21 36.25 14.67
C LEU A 55 -1.54 35.17 13.65
N LYS A 56 -1.82 35.58 12.41
CA LYS A 56 -2.02 34.67 11.27
C LYS A 56 -0.72 34.36 10.56
N ILE A 57 -0.69 33.23 9.85
CA ILE A 57 0.45 32.78 9.04
C ILE A 57 0.93 33.88 8.08
N GLY A 58 0.00 34.56 7.41
CA GLY A 58 0.33 35.65 6.48
C GLY A 58 0.98 36.88 7.14
N GLU A 59 0.73 37.11 8.44
CA GLU A 59 1.25 38.26 9.19
C GLU A 59 2.69 38.04 9.67
N VAL A 60 3.04 36.78 9.96
CA VAL A 60 4.35 36.41 10.53
C VAL A 60 5.38 36.02 9.47
N ILE A 61 4.97 35.61 8.26
CA ILE A 61 5.93 35.22 7.22
C ILE A 61 6.79 36.42 6.78
N GLY A 62 8.10 36.27 6.98
CA GLY A 62 9.08 37.33 6.76
C GLY A 62 9.25 38.29 7.95
N ALA A 63 8.48 38.13 9.02
CA ALA A 63 8.70 38.88 10.27
C ALA A 63 9.87 38.27 11.05
N LYS A 64 10.61 39.13 11.74
CA LYS A 64 11.78 38.74 12.53
C LYS A 64 11.42 38.61 14.02
N LEU A 65 11.79 37.48 14.60
CA LEU A 65 11.49 37.13 15.99
C LEU A 65 12.45 37.85 16.96
N LYS A 66 11.94 38.43 18.04
CA LYS A 66 12.73 39.18 19.06
C LYS A 66 13.38 38.29 20.10
N GLU A 67 12.73 37.18 20.43
CA GLU A 67 13.14 36.27 21.49
C GLU A 67 13.05 34.82 21.03
N THR A 68 13.76 33.91 21.68
CA THR A 68 13.69 32.48 21.34
C THR A 68 12.39 31.90 21.86
N VAL A 69 11.64 31.23 21.00
CA VAL A 69 10.37 30.57 21.33
C VAL A 69 10.50 29.06 21.18
N ASP A 70 9.83 28.30 22.06
CA ASP A 70 9.80 26.84 21.98
C ASP A 70 8.77 26.36 20.94
N SER A 71 8.81 25.07 20.59
CA SER A 71 7.81 24.45 19.73
C SER A 71 6.40 24.59 20.32
N LEU A 72 5.38 24.58 19.47
CA LEU A 72 3.96 24.73 19.85
C LEU A 72 3.67 26.05 20.58
N THR A 73 4.45 27.10 20.29
CA THR A 73 4.18 28.43 20.81
C THR A 73 3.32 29.21 19.80
N PRO A 74 2.10 29.66 20.17
CA PRO A 74 1.33 30.58 19.36
C PRO A 74 2.05 31.91 19.20
N PHE A 75 2.15 32.41 17.97
CA PHE A 75 2.84 33.66 17.69
C PHE A 75 1.94 34.86 18.01
N THR A 76 2.46 35.80 18.78
CA THR A 76 1.74 37.01 19.22
C THR A 76 2.50 38.27 18.79
N PRO A 77 1.83 39.44 18.70
CA PRO A 77 2.46 40.66 18.19
C PRO A 77 3.74 41.10 18.91
N GLU A 78 3.85 40.81 20.20
CA GLU A 78 4.96 41.29 21.03
C GLU A 78 6.29 40.62 20.64
N MET A 79 6.20 39.40 20.10
CA MET A 79 7.34 38.55 19.75
C MET A 79 8.08 38.98 18.48
N PHE A 80 7.58 39.95 17.70
CA PHE A 80 8.13 40.29 16.37
C PHE A 80 8.47 41.77 16.19
N GLU A 81 9.54 42.07 15.44
CA GLU A 81 9.99 43.43 15.11
C GLU A 81 9.20 44.02 13.92
N ASP A 82 8.93 43.20 12.89
CA ASP A 82 8.46 43.66 11.57
C ASP A 82 7.19 42.90 11.09
N ILE A 83 6.09 42.99 11.85
CA ILE A 83 4.83 42.34 11.48
C ILE A 83 4.18 43.09 10.31
N LYS A 84 3.75 42.35 9.28
CA LYS A 84 2.97 42.92 8.17
C LYS A 84 1.50 43.00 8.58
N LYS A 85 0.89 44.17 8.41
CA LYS A 85 -0.58 44.27 8.41
C LYS A 85 -1.10 43.64 7.12
N MET A 86 -2.05 42.71 7.23
CA MET A 86 -2.77 42.20 6.07
C MET A 86 -3.63 43.32 5.46
N GLU A 87 -3.23 43.83 4.31
CA GLU A 87 -4.12 44.62 3.44
C GLU A 87 -4.95 43.66 2.59
N GLU A 88 -6.27 43.90 2.51
CA GLU A 88 -7.18 43.22 1.58
C GLU A 88 -6.90 43.71 0.15
N ASP A 89 -6.70 42.74 -0.75
CA ASP A 89 -6.56 42.81 -2.21
C ASP A 89 -5.58 43.85 -2.80
N GLU A 90 -4.45 43.38 -3.36
CA GLU A 90 -4.13 43.50 -4.81
C GLU A 90 -2.71 42.99 -5.18
N ASP A 91 -2.65 42.41 -6.38
CA ASP A 91 -1.54 42.30 -7.34
C ASP A 91 -0.22 41.60 -6.98
N ILE A 92 -0.04 40.43 -7.62
CA ILE A 92 1.22 39.70 -7.77
C ILE A 92 2.21 40.59 -8.53
N LYS A 93 3.29 41.03 -7.87
CA LYS A 93 4.37 41.79 -8.52
C LYS A 93 5.27 40.87 -9.33
N LEU A 94 5.56 41.25 -10.58
CA LEU A 94 6.46 40.50 -11.47
C LEU A 94 7.91 40.61 -10.96
N SER A 95 8.47 39.50 -10.46
CA SER A 95 9.88 39.40 -10.09
C SER A 95 10.74 38.98 -11.29
N ASN A 96 12.03 39.35 -11.26
CA ASN A 96 13.04 38.95 -12.27
C ASN A 96 12.67 39.30 -13.72
N GLU A 97 12.13 40.51 -13.92
CA GLU A 97 11.54 41.01 -15.19
C GLU A 97 12.38 40.77 -16.47
N ASP A 98 13.70 40.81 -16.36
CA ASP A 98 14.63 40.69 -17.50
C ASP A 98 15.02 39.23 -17.84
N GLN A 99 14.60 38.25 -17.04
CA GLN A 99 14.85 36.83 -17.29
C GLN A 99 13.94 36.28 -18.39
N ALA A 100 14.32 35.13 -18.97
CA ALA A 100 13.54 34.47 -20.01
C ALA A 100 12.12 34.11 -19.52
N ALA A 101 11.12 34.30 -20.37
CA ALA A 101 9.75 33.87 -20.12
C ALA A 101 9.59 32.40 -20.53
N VAL A 102 9.34 31.52 -19.55
CA VAL A 102 9.07 30.09 -19.77
C VAL A 102 7.69 29.78 -19.18
N LEU A 103 6.83 29.09 -19.94
CA LEU A 103 5.51 28.72 -19.43
C LEU A 103 5.60 27.69 -18.30
N LYS A 104 4.89 27.94 -17.20
CA LYS A 104 4.73 26.98 -16.09
C LYS A 104 3.67 25.92 -16.40
N ILE A 105 2.68 26.28 -17.21
CA ILE A 105 1.52 25.43 -17.54
C ILE A 105 1.22 25.45 -19.03
N ASN A 106 0.49 24.45 -19.52
CA ASN A 106 -0.02 24.44 -20.90
C ASN A 106 -0.95 25.63 -21.12
N LYS A 107 -0.83 26.30 -22.27
CA LYS A 107 -1.60 27.51 -22.58
C LYS A 107 -2.10 27.51 -24.01
N LYS A 108 -3.36 27.90 -24.23
CA LYS A 108 -4.03 27.79 -25.53
C LYS A 108 -3.87 29.05 -26.39
N ALA A 109 -3.98 28.88 -27.70
CA ALA A 109 -3.99 29.96 -28.67
C ALA A 109 -5.09 30.98 -28.36
N GLY A 110 -4.75 32.26 -28.36
CA GLY A 110 -5.68 33.35 -28.05
C GLY A 110 -5.76 33.75 -26.58
N GLU A 111 -5.11 33.02 -25.67
CA GLU A 111 -5.01 33.41 -24.25
C GLU A 111 -3.89 34.42 -24.02
N LYS A 112 -4.08 35.31 -23.03
CA LYS A 112 -3.07 36.26 -22.58
C LYS A 112 -2.16 35.64 -21.53
N ILE A 113 -0.87 35.91 -21.63
CA ILE A 113 0.13 35.48 -20.65
C ILE A 113 0.04 36.39 -19.41
N THR A 114 -0.19 35.81 -18.23
CA THR A 114 -0.16 36.48 -16.93
C THR A 114 1.13 36.11 -16.17
N ILE A 115 1.33 36.70 -15.00
CA ILE A 115 2.51 36.44 -14.17
C ILE A 115 2.52 34.99 -13.66
N ASP A 116 1.33 34.46 -13.31
CA ASP A 116 1.16 33.10 -12.80
C ASP A 116 1.44 32.01 -13.85
N ASP A 117 1.39 32.37 -15.13
CA ASP A 117 1.69 31.47 -16.23
C ASP A 117 3.19 31.23 -16.42
N LEU A 118 4.08 31.97 -15.74
CA LEU A 118 5.52 31.95 -15.99
C LEU A 118 6.30 31.23 -14.88
N GLU A 119 7.17 30.30 -15.28
CA GLU A 119 8.05 29.51 -14.39
C GLU A 119 9.09 30.39 -13.68
N ASP A 120 9.44 30.10 -12.44
CA ASP A 120 10.43 30.88 -11.69
C ASP A 120 11.85 30.67 -12.27
N PRO A 121 12.59 31.74 -12.64
CA PRO A 121 13.96 31.62 -13.14
C PRO A 121 14.93 30.87 -12.21
N MET A 122 14.64 30.78 -10.90
CA MET A 122 15.45 29.98 -9.97
C MET A 122 15.46 28.47 -10.30
N HIS A 123 14.51 27.99 -11.10
CA HIS A 123 14.43 26.59 -11.53
C HIS A 123 15.16 26.32 -12.86
N PHE A 124 15.62 27.35 -13.58
CA PHE A 124 16.13 27.18 -14.95
C PHE A 124 17.37 26.30 -15.02
N ASP A 125 18.35 26.50 -14.14
CA ASP A 125 19.57 25.66 -14.11
C ASP A 125 19.23 24.16 -13.98
N LYS A 126 18.28 23.81 -13.11
CA LYS A 126 17.83 22.42 -12.91
C LYS A 126 17.05 21.86 -14.10
N LEU A 127 16.26 22.72 -14.75
CA LEU A 127 15.46 22.35 -15.91
C LEU A 127 16.34 22.18 -17.17
N GLU A 128 17.40 22.99 -17.33
CA GLU A 128 18.42 22.82 -18.37
C GLU A 128 19.28 21.58 -18.14
N ASP A 129 19.72 21.33 -16.90
CA ASP A 129 20.44 20.09 -16.53
C ASP A 129 19.61 18.83 -16.82
N SER A 130 18.28 18.94 -16.72
CA SER A 130 17.33 17.86 -17.01
C SER A 130 16.90 17.80 -18.48
N LEU A 131 17.43 18.68 -19.35
CA LEU A 131 17.09 18.82 -20.77
C LEU A 131 15.59 19.10 -21.03
N LEU A 132 14.90 19.68 -20.04
CA LEU A 132 13.47 20.01 -20.12
C LEU A 132 13.21 21.37 -20.76
N ILE A 133 14.19 22.28 -20.67
CA ILE A 133 14.16 23.58 -21.34
C ILE A 133 15.53 23.80 -22.00
N ASP A 134 15.55 24.58 -23.09
CA ASP A 134 16.77 25.01 -23.77
C ASP A 134 16.71 26.52 -23.99
N LEU A 135 17.51 27.28 -23.23
CA LEU A 135 17.59 28.73 -23.34
C LEU A 135 18.80 29.19 -24.18
N ASN A 136 19.54 28.27 -24.81
CA ASN A 136 20.72 28.60 -25.62
C ASN A 136 20.39 29.35 -26.92
N ASP A 137 19.12 29.46 -27.30
CA ASP A 137 18.61 30.27 -28.41
C ASP A 137 18.18 31.67 -27.92
N SER A 138 19.13 32.38 -27.29
CA SER A 138 18.88 33.63 -26.55
C SER A 138 18.39 34.80 -27.40
N ASP A 139 18.56 34.75 -28.73
CA ASP A 139 18.23 35.88 -29.61
C ASP A 139 16.73 36.00 -29.93
N ASN A 140 15.90 35.00 -29.55
CA ASN A 140 14.47 34.98 -29.89
C ASN A 140 13.51 34.73 -28.72
N VAL A 141 14.00 34.41 -27.53
CA VAL A 141 13.17 34.23 -26.32
C VAL A 141 12.87 35.59 -25.70
N LEU A 142 11.59 35.85 -25.42
CA LEU A 142 11.13 37.08 -24.77
C LEU A 142 11.50 37.08 -23.30
N SER A 143 11.77 38.25 -22.74
CA SER A 143 11.84 38.40 -21.29
C SER A 143 10.45 38.29 -20.65
N ARG A 144 10.40 38.01 -19.35
CA ARG A 144 9.14 37.97 -18.58
C ARG A 144 8.35 39.27 -18.74
N ARG A 145 9.04 40.42 -18.72
CA ARG A 145 8.42 41.73 -18.94
C ARG A 145 7.83 41.90 -20.35
N GLU A 146 8.48 41.33 -21.36
CA GLU A 146 8.00 41.42 -22.74
C GLU A 146 6.84 40.46 -23.03
N ALA A 147 6.77 39.32 -22.33
CA ALA A 147 5.77 38.28 -22.52
C ALA A 147 4.45 38.56 -21.78
N VAL A 148 4.49 39.10 -20.55
CA VAL A 148 3.27 39.37 -19.77
C VAL A 148 2.36 40.36 -20.49
N GLY A 149 1.09 39.99 -20.61
CA GLY A 149 0.04 40.75 -21.30
C GLY A 149 -0.08 40.49 -22.80
N LYS A 150 0.82 39.70 -23.40
CA LYS A 150 0.78 39.31 -24.82
C LYS A 150 -0.10 38.10 -25.07
N THR A 151 -0.58 37.95 -26.30
CA THR A 151 -1.53 36.90 -26.68
C THR A 151 -0.87 35.82 -27.51
N LEU A 152 -1.06 34.56 -27.16
CA LEU A 152 -0.51 33.43 -27.93
C LEU A 152 -1.17 33.29 -29.31
N SER A 153 -0.37 33.02 -30.34
CA SER A 153 -0.85 32.72 -31.71
C SER A 153 -1.16 31.24 -31.93
N GLN A 154 -0.60 30.35 -31.10
CA GLN A 154 -0.76 28.89 -31.15
C GLN A 154 -0.76 28.29 -29.74
N ASP A 155 -1.20 27.03 -29.60
CA ASP A 155 -1.13 26.28 -28.34
C ASP A 155 0.33 25.99 -27.97
N LEU A 156 0.70 26.21 -26.71
CA LEU A 156 2.03 25.92 -26.18
C LEU A 156 1.95 25.02 -24.95
N PRO A 157 2.74 23.95 -24.88
CA PRO A 157 2.86 23.15 -23.67
C PRO A 157 3.66 23.88 -22.59
N ALA A 158 3.52 23.42 -21.34
CA ALA A 158 4.36 23.84 -20.22
C ALA A 158 5.85 23.63 -20.53
N LEU A 159 6.70 24.37 -19.81
CA LEU A 159 8.14 24.40 -19.96
C LEU A 159 8.63 24.89 -21.34
N THR A 160 7.77 25.57 -22.10
CA THR A 160 8.16 26.16 -23.39
C THR A 160 8.67 27.59 -23.19
N PRO A 161 9.91 27.93 -23.60
CA PRO A 161 10.38 29.31 -23.68
C PRO A 161 9.56 30.10 -24.71
N ILE A 162 9.05 31.26 -24.32
CA ILE A 162 8.14 32.07 -25.14
C ILE A 162 8.97 32.88 -26.14
N LYS A 163 8.80 32.60 -27.44
CA LYS A 163 9.49 33.30 -28.53
C LYS A 163 8.58 34.32 -29.21
N LYS A 164 9.16 35.29 -29.93
CA LYS A 164 8.39 36.31 -30.69
C LYS A 164 7.41 35.70 -31.70
N ALA A 165 7.78 34.57 -32.34
CA ALA A 165 6.97 33.92 -33.37
C ALA A 165 5.65 33.33 -32.86
N VAL A 166 5.51 33.09 -31.56
CA VAL A 166 4.33 32.46 -30.96
C VAL A 166 3.37 33.48 -30.32
N ILE A 167 3.59 34.77 -30.60
CA ILE A 167 2.84 35.89 -30.04
C ILE A 167 2.14 36.66 -31.18
N LYS A 168 0.82 36.83 -31.08
CA LYS A 168 -0.01 37.46 -32.13
C LYS A 168 0.40 38.90 -32.46
N GLU A 169 0.93 39.62 -31.49
CA GLU A 169 1.30 41.03 -31.62
C GLU A 169 2.62 41.25 -32.37
N TYR A 170 3.34 40.20 -32.77
CA TYR A 170 4.48 40.28 -33.69
C TYR A 170 4.07 39.77 -35.09
N PRO A 171 4.05 40.62 -36.13
CA PRO A 171 3.68 40.20 -37.47
C PRO A 171 4.79 39.36 -38.13
N ASP A 172 4.39 38.27 -38.79
CA ASP A 172 5.26 37.32 -39.50
C ASP A 172 6.28 38.01 -40.42
N SER A 173 7.57 37.80 -40.15
CA SER A 173 8.62 37.91 -41.17
C SER A 173 8.94 36.51 -41.70
N THR A 174 8.24 36.15 -42.77
CA THR A 174 8.67 35.28 -43.89
C THR A 174 9.28 33.89 -43.60
N THR A 175 8.54 32.90 -44.11
CA THR A 175 9.01 31.61 -44.67
C THR A 175 10.32 31.70 -45.45
N GLU A 176 11.23 30.74 -45.23
CA GLU A 176 12.02 30.12 -46.31
C GLU A 176 12.47 28.70 -45.93
N GLU A 177 12.32 27.79 -46.90
CA GLU A 177 12.72 26.39 -46.85
C GLU A 177 14.24 26.23 -46.94
N GLY A 178 14.74 25.16 -46.32
CA GLY A 178 15.77 24.33 -46.94
C GLY A 178 17.19 24.44 -46.37
N GLY A 179 17.74 23.28 -46.02
CA GLY A 179 19.17 23.04 -46.15
C GLY A 179 19.90 22.54 -44.91
N LYS A 180 19.91 21.20 -44.76
CA LYS A 180 21.05 20.35 -44.37
C LYS A 180 22.00 20.86 -43.28
N SER A 181 22.11 20.09 -42.19
CA SER A 181 23.38 19.96 -41.48
C SER A 181 23.77 18.49 -41.26
N ASN A 182 25.05 18.28 -41.52
CA ASN A 182 25.82 17.06 -41.61
C ASN A 182 25.66 16.10 -40.42
N GLN A 183 25.38 14.84 -40.75
CA GLN A 183 25.75 13.71 -39.92
C GLN A 183 27.28 13.59 -39.89
N ASN A 184 27.89 13.85 -38.73
CA ASN A 184 29.17 13.22 -38.40
C ASN A 184 28.86 11.86 -37.75
N ASN A 185 29.04 10.81 -38.55
CA ASN A 185 29.09 9.44 -38.08
C ASN A 185 30.29 9.25 -37.15
N VAL A 186 30.04 8.93 -35.89
CA VAL A 186 30.92 8.03 -35.14
C VAL A 186 30.18 6.71 -34.97
N GLN A 187 30.52 5.80 -35.86
CA GLN A 187 30.07 4.42 -35.89
C GLN A 187 30.85 3.64 -34.84
N ARG A 188 30.18 3.07 -33.84
CA ARG A 188 30.62 1.84 -33.18
C ARG A 188 29.44 0.88 -33.15
N GLY A 189 29.49 -0.08 -34.06
CA GLY A 189 28.49 -1.14 -34.17
C GLY A 189 28.80 -2.31 -33.23
N GLY A 190 27.72 -3.01 -32.87
CA GLY A 190 27.73 -4.35 -32.30
C GLY A 190 26.30 -4.84 -32.16
N VAL A 191 25.97 -5.99 -32.79
CA VAL A 191 24.66 -6.65 -32.68
C VAL A 191 24.82 -7.85 -31.76
N LEU A 192 23.91 -8.00 -30.79
CA LEU A 192 23.71 -9.24 -30.06
C LEU A 192 22.24 -9.32 -29.62
N LYS A 193 21.51 -10.31 -30.15
CA LYS A 193 20.31 -10.88 -29.50
C LYS A 193 20.05 -12.26 -30.10
N ILE A 194 20.07 -13.31 -29.27
CA ILE A 194 19.14 -14.44 -29.39
C ILE A 194 18.70 -14.93 -27.99
N LYS A 195 17.44 -15.37 -28.02
CA LYS A 195 16.45 -15.75 -27.02
C LYS A 195 16.64 -17.18 -26.49
N ILE A 196 16.12 -17.46 -25.29
CA ILE A 196 16.26 -18.74 -24.60
C ILE A 196 14.90 -19.14 -24.03
N ASP A 197 14.39 -20.29 -24.44
CA ASP A 197 13.07 -20.79 -24.02
C ASP A 197 13.16 -21.84 -22.87
N GLU A 198 14.34 -22.40 -22.52
CA GLU A 198 14.62 -23.16 -21.28
C GLU A 198 16.11 -23.02 -20.86
N GLY A 199 16.37 -22.68 -19.59
CA GLY A 199 17.69 -22.22 -19.13
C GLY A 199 18.64 -23.29 -18.59
N LYS A 200 19.32 -24.06 -19.45
CA LYS A 200 20.62 -24.68 -19.12
C LYS A 200 21.56 -24.74 -20.34
N GLY A 201 22.81 -24.32 -20.15
CA GLY A 201 23.91 -24.43 -21.13
C GLY A 201 23.80 -23.44 -22.29
N ILE A 202 24.32 -22.23 -22.10
CA ILE A 202 24.24 -21.15 -23.10
C ILE A 202 25.65 -20.74 -23.51
N ASP A 203 25.95 -20.88 -24.80
CA ASP A 203 27.04 -20.18 -25.46
C ASP A 203 26.51 -19.61 -26.78
N ILE A 204 26.71 -18.30 -26.99
CA ILE A 204 26.27 -17.58 -28.20
C ILE A 204 27.48 -16.89 -28.83
N GLU A 205 27.77 -17.23 -30.08
CA GLU A 205 28.63 -16.46 -30.99
C GLU A 205 27.83 -16.01 -32.22
N LEU A 206 28.05 -14.77 -32.69
CA LEU A 206 27.41 -14.22 -33.89
C LEU A 206 28.44 -13.55 -34.82
N PRO A 207 28.39 -13.81 -36.14
CA PRO A 207 29.17 -13.05 -37.13
C PRO A 207 28.37 -11.86 -37.66
N LEU A 208 28.99 -10.68 -37.64
CA LEU A 208 28.48 -9.44 -38.21
C LEU A 208 28.94 -9.31 -39.66
N ASN A 209 28.06 -9.57 -40.63
CA ASN A 209 28.31 -9.21 -42.02
C ASN A 209 27.51 -7.96 -42.42
N THR A 210 28.30 -6.97 -42.78
CA THR A 210 27.98 -5.69 -43.39
C THR A 210 27.16 -5.84 -44.66
N THR A 211 26.15 -4.98 -44.83
CA THR A 211 25.41 -4.84 -46.06
C THR A 211 26.35 -4.36 -47.17
N VAL A 212 26.48 -5.16 -48.24
CA VAL A 212 27.04 -4.70 -49.51
C VAL A 212 25.89 -4.27 -50.41
N GLN A 213 25.96 -3.01 -50.82
CA GLN A 213 25.20 -2.36 -51.89
C GLN A 213 25.22 -3.17 -53.20
N GLY A 214 24.12 -3.09 -53.96
CA GLY A 214 24.22 -3.11 -55.43
C GLY A 214 23.03 -3.68 -56.17
N GLY A 215 22.30 -2.78 -56.85
CA GLY A 215 22.00 -2.95 -58.28
C GLY A 215 20.86 -3.88 -58.71
N ALA A 216 19.81 -3.23 -59.21
CA ALA A 216 19.08 -3.54 -60.45
C ALA A 216 18.29 -4.86 -60.64
N GLN A 217 17.03 -4.63 -61.03
CA GLN A 217 16.26 -5.34 -62.06
C GLN A 217 15.59 -6.70 -61.77
N THR A 218 14.25 -6.61 -61.67
CA THR A 218 13.20 -7.38 -62.38
C THR A 218 13.29 -8.90 -62.44
N ILE A 219 12.27 -9.58 -61.88
CA ILE A 219 11.49 -10.62 -62.58
C ILE A 219 10.01 -10.52 -62.15
N ALA A 220 9.13 -10.67 -63.13
CA ALA A 220 7.68 -10.56 -63.07
C ALA A 220 6.97 -11.93 -62.94
N GLU A 221 5.69 -11.84 -62.56
CA GLU A 221 4.55 -12.75 -62.83
C GLU A 221 4.48 -14.15 -62.16
N SER A 222 3.42 -14.39 -61.37
CA SER A 222 2.13 -14.82 -61.96
C SER A 222 0.99 -15.01 -60.94
N ASN A 223 -0.16 -14.45 -61.31
CA ASN A 223 -1.55 -14.91 -61.16
C ASN A 223 -2.24 -15.13 -59.79
N GLN A 224 -3.24 -14.26 -59.55
CA GLN A 224 -4.68 -14.53 -59.30
C GLN A 224 -5.05 -15.62 -58.27
N SER A 225 -6.02 -15.50 -57.35
CA SER A 225 -7.15 -14.60 -57.08
C SER A 225 -7.81 -15.22 -55.82
N LYS A 226 -8.21 -14.51 -54.77
CA LYS A 226 -9.56 -13.97 -54.61
C LYS A 226 -9.68 -13.23 -53.26
N SER A 227 -10.42 -12.14 -53.31
CA SER A 227 -10.78 -11.20 -52.25
C SER A 227 -11.47 -11.80 -51.04
N LEU A 228 -11.21 -11.22 -49.86
CA LEU A 228 -12.24 -10.99 -48.85
C LEU A 228 -12.46 -9.47 -48.75
N LYS A 229 -13.66 -9.03 -49.12
CA LYS A 229 -14.11 -7.65 -49.03
C LYS A 229 -14.37 -7.30 -47.56
N ILE A 230 -13.79 -6.19 -47.15
CA ILE A 230 -14.24 -5.33 -46.06
C ILE A 230 -15.70 -4.94 -46.33
N LYS A 231 -16.55 -5.10 -45.32
CA LYS A 231 -17.84 -4.43 -45.24
C LYS A 231 -17.87 -3.62 -43.96
N ASP A 232 -17.86 -2.30 -44.13
CA ASP A 232 -18.49 -1.39 -43.20
C ASP A 232 -19.94 -1.81 -42.98
N THR A 233 -20.31 -2.00 -41.72
CA THR A 233 -21.64 -1.71 -41.22
C THR A 233 -21.50 -1.26 -39.78
N ALA A 234 -21.72 0.03 -39.58
CA ALA A 234 -22.22 0.54 -38.32
C ALA A 234 -23.55 -0.16 -38.02
N ASP A 235 -23.59 -0.93 -36.94
CA ASP A 235 -24.80 -1.16 -36.16
C ASP A 235 -24.39 -1.26 -34.70
N LYS A 236 -24.84 -0.25 -33.94
CA LYS A 236 -24.91 -0.27 -32.49
C LYS A 236 -25.96 -1.31 -32.11
N GLU A 237 -25.53 -2.40 -31.48
CA GLU A 237 -26.36 -3.10 -30.50
C GLU A 237 -25.43 -3.78 -29.49
N LYS A 238 -25.63 -3.42 -28.21
CA LYS A 238 -24.91 -3.93 -27.04
C LYS A 238 -24.98 -5.46 -27.01
N LYS A 239 -23.90 -6.14 -27.37
CA LYS A 239 -23.62 -7.45 -26.75
C LYS A 239 -23.20 -7.18 -25.32
N ALA A 240 -23.93 -7.73 -24.36
CA ALA A 240 -23.37 -7.92 -23.03
C ALA A 240 -22.06 -8.71 -23.23
N GLU A 241 -20.93 -8.10 -22.92
CA GLU A 241 -19.64 -8.77 -23.05
C GLU A 241 -19.59 -9.87 -22.00
N GLU A 242 -19.52 -11.12 -22.45
CA GLU A 242 -19.50 -12.31 -21.58
C GLU A 242 -18.29 -12.24 -20.64
N GLU A 243 -18.46 -12.70 -19.39
CA GLU A 243 -17.37 -12.76 -18.41
C GLU A 243 -16.19 -13.58 -18.95
N ILE A 244 -14.97 -13.06 -18.80
CA ILE A 244 -13.76 -13.73 -19.27
C ILE A 244 -13.11 -14.43 -18.09
N ILE A 245 -13.06 -15.75 -18.10
CA ILE A 245 -12.29 -16.52 -17.10
C ILE A 245 -10.81 -16.31 -17.37
N VAL A 246 -10.08 -15.77 -16.39
CA VAL A 246 -8.64 -15.54 -16.48
C VAL A 246 -7.87 -16.76 -16.03
N ARG A 247 -8.24 -17.29 -14.86
CA ARG A 247 -7.55 -18.40 -14.18
C ARG A 247 -8.46 -19.03 -13.15
N LYS A 248 -8.08 -20.25 -12.74
CA LYS A 248 -8.79 -21.05 -11.75
C LYS A 248 -7.81 -21.60 -10.74
N LEU A 249 -8.23 -21.63 -9.49
CA LEU A 249 -7.54 -22.27 -8.38
C LEU A 249 -8.50 -23.26 -7.73
N LYS A 250 -8.03 -24.47 -7.49
CA LYS A 250 -8.76 -25.48 -6.73
C LYS A 250 -8.05 -25.81 -5.43
N ARG A 251 -8.80 -25.90 -4.34
CA ARG A 251 -8.30 -26.41 -3.06
C ARG A 251 -8.93 -27.76 -2.75
N LYS A 252 -8.10 -28.77 -2.51
CA LYS A 252 -8.52 -30.12 -2.06
C LYS A 252 -8.21 -30.25 -0.57
N TYR A 253 -9.23 -30.54 0.23
CA TYR A 253 -9.12 -30.61 1.69
C TYR A 253 -9.04 -32.05 2.17
N PHE A 254 -8.10 -32.31 3.07
CA PHE A 254 -7.84 -33.59 3.71
C PHE A 254 -8.00 -33.42 5.22
N GLU A 255 -9.02 -34.08 5.80
CA GLU A 255 -9.37 -33.90 7.20
C GLU A 255 -8.40 -34.65 8.12
N ILE A 256 -7.84 -33.94 9.09
CA ILE A 256 -7.03 -34.49 10.16
C ILE A 256 -7.71 -34.17 11.50
N ASN A 257 -7.94 -35.19 12.32
CA ASN A 257 -8.60 -35.06 13.62
C ASN A 257 -7.68 -35.45 14.79
N GLU A 258 -6.45 -35.86 14.52
CA GLU A 258 -5.48 -36.22 15.53
C GLU A 258 -4.06 -35.97 15.04
N VAL A 259 -3.20 -35.42 15.92
CA VAL A 259 -1.78 -35.20 15.65
C VAL A 259 -0.96 -35.93 16.72
N LYS A 260 0.06 -36.69 16.31
CA LYS A 260 0.89 -37.51 17.20
C LYS A 260 2.36 -37.48 16.80
N PHE A 261 3.24 -37.72 17.76
CA PHE A 261 4.66 -37.95 17.46
C PHE A 261 4.96 -39.43 17.14
N ALA A 262 5.70 -39.68 16.06
CA ALA A 262 6.13 -41.01 15.62
C ALA A 262 7.62 -41.06 15.19
N ARG A 263 8.04 -42.19 14.64
CA ARG A 263 9.42 -42.36 14.11
C ARG A 263 9.63 -41.69 12.75
N GLU A 264 8.55 -41.52 11.99
CA GLU A 264 8.53 -40.92 10.66
C GLU A 264 7.27 -40.06 10.53
N SER A 265 7.35 -39.01 9.72
CA SER A 265 6.19 -38.19 9.40
C SER A 265 5.34 -38.89 8.35
N LYS A 266 4.05 -39.03 8.62
CA LYS A 266 3.08 -39.67 7.71
C LYS A 266 1.65 -39.29 8.08
N ILE A 267 0.73 -39.44 7.12
CA ILE A 267 -0.70 -39.34 7.37
C ILE A 267 -1.29 -40.74 7.14
N GLU A 268 -1.93 -41.29 8.17
CA GLU A 268 -2.67 -42.55 8.08
C GLU A 268 -4.11 -42.31 8.58
N ASP A 269 -5.08 -42.69 7.76
CA ASP A 269 -6.50 -42.38 7.95
C ASP A 269 -6.75 -40.86 8.10
N LYS A 270 -6.96 -40.39 9.35
CA LYS A 270 -7.14 -38.97 9.69
C LYS A 270 -6.15 -38.51 10.79
N THR A 271 -5.07 -39.26 10.98
CA THR A 271 -4.03 -38.95 11.97
C THR A 271 -2.76 -38.49 11.26
N LEU A 272 -2.31 -37.27 11.59
CA LEU A 272 -0.99 -36.77 11.21
C LEU A 272 0.04 -37.20 12.24
N TYR A 273 1.01 -37.99 11.81
CA TYR A 273 2.19 -38.32 12.59
C TYR A 273 3.34 -37.39 12.21
N ILE A 274 3.98 -36.79 13.21
CA ILE A 274 5.16 -35.93 13.07
C ILE A 274 6.37 -36.68 13.63
N ARG A 275 7.48 -36.68 12.90
CA ARG A 275 8.74 -37.29 13.31
C ARG A 275 9.27 -36.65 14.61
N LYS A 276 9.67 -37.47 15.58
CA LYS A 276 10.07 -37.02 16.94
C LYS A 276 11.32 -36.14 16.99
N ASP A 277 12.26 -36.34 16.09
CA ASP A 277 13.56 -35.66 16.05
C ASP A 277 13.58 -34.43 15.13
N ILE A 278 12.45 -34.08 14.49
CA ILE A 278 12.36 -32.98 13.53
C ILE A 278 12.75 -31.62 14.12
N CYS A 279 12.50 -31.39 15.42
CA CYS A 279 12.84 -30.12 16.06
C CYS A 279 14.35 -29.85 16.03
N GLN A 280 15.20 -30.88 16.15
CA GLN A 280 16.64 -30.67 16.12
C GLN A 280 17.10 -30.25 14.72
N ASP A 281 16.57 -30.90 13.68
CA ASP A 281 16.88 -30.55 12.29
C ASP A 281 16.40 -29.12 11.96
N ALA A 282 15.25 -28.71 12.50
CA ALA A 282 14.74 -27.35 12.38
C ALA A 282 15.65 -26.32 13.07
N VAL A 283 16.15 -26.61 14.27
CA VAL A 283 17.13 -25.75 14.96
C VAL A 283 18.43 -25.66 14.16
N ASP A 284 18.95 -26.80 13.70
CA ASP A 284 20.21 -26.86 12.94
C ASP A 284 20.11 -26.18 11.56
N SER A 285 18.89 -25.93 11.07
CA SER A 285 18.66 -25.23 9.81
C SER A 285 18.89 -23.71 9.88
N GLU A 286 18.86 -23.11 11.08
CA GLU A 286 18.89 -21.66 11.25
C GLU A 286 19.87 -21.21 12.35
N ASP A 287 20.87 -20.39 11.99
CA ASP A 287 21.96 -19.97 12.89
C ASP A 287 21.52 -19.24 14.17
N LEU A 288 20.36 -18.59 14.15
CA LEU A 288 19.87 -17.77 15.27
C LEU A 288 18.91 -18.52 16.19
N VAL A 289 18.45 -19.71 15.82
CA VAL A 289 17.58 -20.53 16.65
C VAL A 289 18.43 -21.38 17.59
N VAL A 290 18.12 -21.36 18.89
CA VAL A 290 18.86 -22.12 19.91
C VAL A 290 18.03 -23.25 20.53
N ASP A 291 16.71 -23.18 20.46
CA ASP A 291 15.77 -24.20 20.92
C ASP A 291 14.47 -24.07 20.13
N LEU A 292 13.82 -25.19 19.82
CA LEU A 292 12.50 -25.23 19.20
C LEU A 292 11.71 -26.39 19.78
N LYS A 293 10.49 -26.10 20.25
CA LYS A 293 9.56 -27.12 20.77
C LYS A 293 8.26 -27.10 19.99
N ILE A 294 7.68 -28.29 19.80
CA ILE A 294 6.33 -28.44 19.26
C ILE A 294 5.41 -28.87 20.40
N ASP A 295 4.42 -28.03 20.69
CA ASP A 295 3.27 -28.37 21.52
C ASP A 295 2.09 -28.72 20.62
N ILE A 296 1.49 -29.90 20.83
CA ILE A 296 0.22 -30.25 20.19
C ILE A 296 -0.90 -29.76 21.11
N ILE A 297 -1.60 -28.71 20.69
CA ILE A 297 -2.71 -28.11 21.45
C ILE A 297 -4.02 -28.64 20.87
N THR A 298 -4.79 -29.36 21.68
CA THR A 298 -6.13 -29.83 21.31
C THR A 298 -7.21 -28.91 21.92
N PRO A 299 -8.51 -29.08 21.58
CA PRO A 299 -9.58 -28.28 22.18
C PRO A 299 -9.62 -28.28 23.71
N ASP A 300 -9.17 -29.38 24.34
CA ASP A 300 -9.09 -29.51 25.80
C ASP A 300 -7.92 -28.69 26.41
N ASP A 301 -7.00 -28.21 25.58
CA ASP A 301 -5.77 -27.51 25.99
C ASP A 301 -5.82 -26.00 25.75
N TYR A 302 -6.95 -25.43 25.30
CA TYR A 302 -7.06 -24.00 25.01
C TYR A 302 -6.93 -23.10 26.25
N ASP A 303 -6.95 -23.65 27.46
CA ASP A 303 -6.68 -22.94 28.71
C ASP A 303 -5.19 -22.87 29.07
N LYS A 304 -4.30 -23.39 28.21
CA LYS A 304 -2.84 -23.29 28.41
C LYS A 304 -2.30 -21.92 28.05
N PHE A 305 -1.17 -21.61 28.69
CA PHE A 305 -0.37 -20.43 28.37
C PHE A 305 0.36 -20.60 27.04
N SER A 306 0.46 -19.50 26.30
CA SER A 306 1.30 -19.37 25.10
C SER A 306 2.13 -18.09 25.18
N ASN A 307 3.34 -18.15 24.62
CA ASN A 307 4.08 -16.96 24.21
C ASN A 307 3.32 -16.22 23.11
N THR A 308 3.78 -15.00 22.81
CA THR A 308 3.26 -14.15 21.74
C THR A 308 3.11 -14.95 20.46
N ILE A 309 1.94 -14.83 19.85
CA ILE A 309 1.66 -15.42 18.55
C ILE A 309 2.20 -14.46 17.50
N MET A 310 3.26 -14.88 16.82
CA MET A 310 3.81 -14.16 15.68
C MET A 310 2.94 -14.39 14.44
N ASP A 311 2.52 -15.64 14.22
CA ASP A 311 1.74 -16.01 13.04
C ASP A 311 0.88 -17.27 13.24
N VAL A 312 -0.16 -17.37 12.42
CA VAL A 312 -1.05 -18.52 12.31
C VAL A 312 -1.11 -18.89 10.84
N GLN A 313 -0.83 -20.16 10.53
CA GLN A 313 -0.58 -20.61 9.17
C GLN A 313 -1.49 -21.79 8.80
N PRO A 314 -2.06 -21.82 7.58
CA PRO A 314 -2.60 -23.06 7.02
C PRO A 314 -1.46 -24.03 6.68
N ILE A 315 -1.76 -25.33 6.63
CA ILE A 315 -0.83 -26.32 6.08
C ILE A 315 -1.33 -26.69 4.69
N ALA A 316 -0.62 -26.21 3.66
CA ALA A 316 -1.01 -26.40 2.27
C ALA A 316 0.21 -26.60 1.36
N VAL A 317 0.02 -27.34 0.27
CA VAL A 317 1.08 -27.70 -0.71
C VAL A 317 0.52 -27.68 -2.13
N LYS A 318 1.31 -27.22 -3.11
CA LYS A 318 0.96 -27.28 -4.53
C LYS A 318 1.05 -28.70 -5.06
N GLU A 319 -0.08 -29.18 -5.58
CA GLU A 319 -0.17 -30.42 -6.38
C GLU A 319 0.14 -30.12 -7.85
N GLU A 320 -0.47 -29.06 -8.39
CA GLU A 320 -0.35 -28.64 -9.80
C GLU A 320 -0.36 -27.12 -9.90
N GLY A 321 0.42 -26.58 -10.85
CA GLY A 321 0.48 -25.14 -11.12
C GLY A 321 1.32 -24.35 -10.12
N GLU A 322 1.29 -23.03 -10.27
CA GLU A 322 1.97 -22.08 -9.38
C GLU A 322 0.97 -21.44 -8.41
N LEU A 323 1.45 -20.58 -7.49
CA LEU A 323 0.55 -19.86 -6.59
C LEU A 323 -0.50 -19.06 -7.39
N GLY A 324 -1.77 -19.25 -7.04
CA GLY A 324 -2.92 -18.58 -7.65
C GLY A 324 -3.52 -19.30 -8.86
N GLU A 325 -3.02 -20.48 -9.22
CA GLU A 325 -3.65 -21.34 -10.23
C GLU A 325 -3.45 -22.83 -9.96
N GLY A 326 -4.14 -23.70 -10.71
CA GLY A 326 -3.99 -25.14 -10.57
C GLY A 326 -4.63 -25.69 -9.30
N ILE A 327 -3.93 -26.59 -8.60
CA ILE A 327 -4.46 -27.38 -7.48
C ILE A 327 -3.56 -27.25 -6.27
N THR A 328 -4.16 -26.88 -5.14
CA THR A 328 -3.52 -26.82 -3.81
C THR A 328 -4.17 -27.84 -2.88
N ARG A 329 -3.39 -28.70 -2.24
CA ARG A 329 -3.88 -29.58 -1.16
C ARG A 329 -3.76 -28.88 0.17
N VAL A 330 -4.74 -29.07 1.04
CA VAL A 330 -4.86 -28.38 2.33
C VAL A 330 -5.22 -29.39 3.41
N ILE A 331 -4.52 -29.35 4.54
CA ILE A 331 -4.98 -30.05 5.75
C ILE A 331 -6.11 -29.25 6.38
N ASP A 332 -7.21 -29.94 6.66
CA ASP A 332 -8.38 -29.40 7.36
C ASP A 332 -8.40 -29.90 8.81
N GLY A 333 -8.69 -29.01 9.77
CA GLY A 333 -8.71 -29.32 11.20
C GLY A 333 -7.39 -29.12 11.97
N VAL A 334 -6.28 -28.79 11.29
CA VAL A 334 -4.98 -28.54 11.91
C VAL A 334 -4.34 -27.26 11.36
N ILE A 335 -3.74 -26.46 12.25
CA ILE A 335 -2.97 -25.26 11.90
C ILE A 335 -1.57 -25.30 12.49
N VAL A 336 -0.68 -24.48 11.95
CA VAL A 336 0.61 -24.17 12.57
C VAL A 336 0.50 -22.81 13.25
N MET A 337 0.97 -22.73 14.51
CA MET A 337 1.01 -21.49 15.29
C MET A 337 2.45 -21.17 15.67
N VAL A 338 2.96 -20.06 15.20
CA VAL A 338 4.34 -19.64 15.41
C VAL A 338 4.41 -18.73 16.63
N THR A 339 5.18 -19.15 17.64
CA THR A 339 5.38 -18.41 18.89
C THR A 339 6.84 -18.43 19.28
N GLY A 340 7.29 -17.48 20.10
CA GLY A 340 8.69 -17.51 20.54
C GLY A 340 9.15 -16.36 21.41
N THR A 341 10.35 -16.53 21.95
CA THR A 341 11.08 -15.56 22.76
C THR A 341 12.56 -15.55 22.36
N ASP A 342 13.32 -14.60 22.87
CA ASP A 342 14.78 -14.75 22.91
C ASP A 342 15.25 -15.58 24.12
N GLU A 343 16.57 -15.77 24.27
CA GLU A 343 17.19 -16.49 25.37
C GLU A 343 16.95 -15.88 26.77
N GLU A 344 16.68 -14.57 26.83
CA GLU A 344 16.37 -13.86 28.08
C GLU A 344 14.87 -13.93 28.42
N GLY A 345 14.07 -14.54 27.53
CA GLY A 345 12.61 -14.68 27.68
C GLY A 345 11.84 -13.45 27.20
N VAL A 346 12.47 -12.54 26.47
CA VAL A 346 11.82 -11.38 25.85
C VAL A 346 10.94 -11.89 24.71
N GLN A 347 9.68 -11.47 24.70
CA GLN A 347 8.72 -11.82 23.65
C GLN A 347 9.17 -11.27 22.29
N ILE A 348 8.98 -12.07 21.23
CA ILE A 348 9.21 -11.60 19.85
C ILE A 348 7.98 -10.78 19.41
N GLY A 349 7.96 -9.50 19.77
CA GLY A 349 6.90 -8.54 19.45
C GLY A 349 7.35 -7.09 19.74
N GLU A 350 6.72 -6.11 19.10
CA GLU A 350 7.04 -4.69 19.31
C GLU A 350 6.08 -4.00 20.30
N PHE A 351 4.85 -3.73 19.86
CA PHE A 351 3.83 -3.07 20.65
C PHE A 351 2.93 -4.13 21.30
N GLY A 352 3.07 -4.26 22.62
CA GLY A 352 2.29 -5.24 23.36
C GLY A 352 2.62 -6.68 22.97
N SER A 353 1.84 -7.62 23.51
CA SER A 353 2.02 -9.04 23.29
C SER A 353 0.73 -9.79 23.55
N SER A 354 0.46 -10.80 22.72
CA SER A 354 -0.67 -11.72 22.89
C SER A 354 -0.38 -12.84 23.89
N GLU A 355 0.75 -12.79 24.61
CA GLU A 355 1.14 -13.81 25.55
C GLU A 355 0.10 -14.00 26.67
N GLY A 356 -0.19 -15.25 27.00
CA GLY A 356 -1.22 -15.58 27.98
C GLY A 356 -2.05 -16.79 27.59
N ILE A 357 -3.25 -16.86 28.15
CA ILE A 357 -4.14 -18.02 27.99
C ILE A 357 -4.82 -17.94 26.62
N LEU A 358 -4.62 -18.97 25.79
CA LEU A 358 -5.08 -18.99 24.38
C LEU A 358 -6.58 -18.67 24.25
N GLU A 359 -7.45 -19.29 25.04
CA GLU A 359 -8.89 -19.05 25.00
C GLU A 359 -9.33 -17.62 25.37
N ARG A 360 -8.43 -16.81 25.95
CA ARG A 360 -8.71 -15.44 26.40
C ARG A 360 -8.01 -14.36 25.57
N ASN A 361 -7.02 -14.73 24.76
CA ASN A 361 -6.15 -13.82 24.01
C ASN A 361 -6.24 -14.02 22.48
N ILE A 362 -7.19 -14.82 21.99
CA ILE A 362 -7.46 -15.04 20.57
C ILE A 362 -8.92 -14.73 20.28
N MET A 363 -9.18 -13.91 19.26
CA MET A 363 -10.51 -13.78 18.68
C MET A 363 -10.79 -14.93 17.71
N TRP A 364 -11.47 -15.96 18.20
CA TRP A 364 -11.76 -17.19 17.45
C TRP A 364 -12.58 -16.95 16.19
N GLY A 365 -12.27 -17.69 15.12
CA GLY A 365 -12.98 -17.64 13.84
C GLY A 365 -12.80 -16.34 13.04
N ARG A 366 -11.85 -15.48 13.44
CA ARG A 366 -11.40 -14.37 12.60
C ARG A 366 -10.60 -14.90 11.41
N PRO A 367 -10.49 -14.14 10.30
CA PRO A 367 -9.79 -14.60 9.10
C PRO A 367 -8.39 -15.13 9.38
N GLY A 368 -7.61 -14.48 10.24
CA GLY A 368 -6.30 -14.99 10.62
C GLY A 368 -6.20 -15.72 11.95
N ALA A 369 -7.32 -15.98 12.63
CA ALA A 369 -7.32 -16.72 13.89
C ALA A 369 -7.61 -18.23 13.69
N PRO A 370 -7.29 -19.05 14.70
CA PRO A 370 -7.82 -20.41 14.80
C PRO A 370 -9.35 -20.47 14.91
N GLU A 371 -9.93 -21.55 14.38
CA GLU A 371 -11.31 -21.94 14.64
C GLU A 371 -11.38 -22.76 15.94
N LYS A 372 -12.53 -22.71 16.63
CA LYS A 372 -12.77 -23.62 17.75
C LYS A 372 -12.88 -25.06 17.23
N GLY A 373 -12.11 -25.97 17.82
CA GLY A 373 -12.11 -27.39 17.46
C GLY A 373 -10.84 -27.82 16.70
N GLU A 374 -10.06 -26.87 16.19
CA GLU A 374 -8.80 -27.16 15.50
C GLU A 374 -7.69 -27.60 16.46
N ILE A 375 -6.79 -28.44 15.95
CA ILE A 375 -5.55 -28.83 16.63
C ILE A 375 -4.43 -27.89 16.18
N PHE A 376 -3.62 -27.40 17.12
CA PHE A 376 -2.49 -26.55 16.79
C PHE A 376 -1.20 -27.35 16.88
N ILE A 377 -0.40 -27.29 15.82
CA ILE A 377 1.03 -27.56 15.88
C ILE A 377 1.67 -26.23 16.27
N LYS A 378 1.77 -25.99 17.59
CA LYS A 378 2.35 -24.74 18.11
C LYS A 378 3.85 -24.91 18.25
N THR A 379 4.61 -24.15 17.47
CA THR A 379 6.06 -24.05 17.63
C THR A 379 6.38 -22.96 18.64
N ASP A 380 7.19 -23.27 19.63
CA ASP A 380 7.78 -22.31 20.58
C ASP A 380 9.28 -22.22 20.29
N VAL A 381 9.66 -21.14 19.62
CA VAL A 381 11.04 -20.93 19.12
C VAL A 381 11.78 -20.00 20.06
N LYS A 382 13.01 -20.40 20.43
CA LYS A 382 13.94 -19.55 21.14
C LYS A 382 15.04 -19.07 20.22
N VAL A 383 15.15 -17.76 20.04
CA VAL A 383 16.24 -17.14 19.28
C VAL A 383 17.33 -16.60 20.20
N LYS A 384 18.52 -16.33 19.67
CA LYS A 384 19.64 -15.75 20.43
C LYS A 384 19.24 -14.45 21.14
N ALA A 385 19.77 -14.24 22.34
CA ALA A 385 19.54 -13.02 23.13
C ALA A 385 19.71 -11.73 22.30
N GLY A 386 18.74 -10.82 22.40
CA GLY A 386 18.79 -9.52 21.72
C GLY A 386 18.44 -9.54 20.22
N THR A 387 18.17 -10.72 19.63
CA THR A 387 17.80 -10.82 18.21
C THR A 387 16.29 -10.82 17.97
N GLY A 388 15.47 -10.93 19.03
CA GLY A 388 14.01 -11.00 18.92
C GLY A 388 13.34 -9.73 18.37
N MET A 389 14.00 -8.57 18.46
CA MET A 389 13.52 -7.29 17.90
C MET A 389 14.26 -6.87 16.62
N GLU A 390 15.12 -7.75 16.10
CA GLU A 390 15.86 -7.53 14.86
C GLU A 390 15.37 -8.50 13.80
N ARG A 391 15.21 -8.02 12.56
CA ARG A 391 14.68 -8.77 11.40
C ARG A 391 15.14 -10.22 11.32
N PRO A 392 16.44 -10.52 11.47
CA PRO A 392 16.93 -11.89 11.35
C PRO A 392 16.33 -12.86 12.39
N GLY A 393 15.96 -12.40 13.59
CA GLY A 393 15.40 -13.24 14.65
C GLY A 393 14.04 -13.82 14.28
N PRO A 394 12.98 -13.00 14.06
CA PRO A 394 11.69 -13.48 13.59
C PRO A 394 11.80 -14.27 12.27
N MET A 395 12.64 -13.82 11.33
CA MET A 395 12.87 -14.56 10.07
C MET A 395 13.39 -15.98 10.32
N ALA A 396 14.35 -16.15 11.23
CA ALA A 396 14.89 -17.46 11.59
C ALA A 396 13.83 -18.34 12.29
N ALA A 397 13.01 -17.76 13.18
CA ALA A 397 11.95 -18.49 13.85
C ALA A 397 10.88 -19.03 12.89
N HIS A 398 10.52 -18.23 11.88
CA HIS A 398 9.58 -18.63 10.84
C HIS A 398 10.17 -19.70 9.91
N LYS A 399 11.44 -19.58 9.51
CA LYS A 399 12.09 -20.59 8.65
C LYS A 399 12.27 -21.94 9.36
N ALA A 400 12.67 -21.95 10.63
CA ALA A 400 12.76 -23.17 11.41
C ALA A 400 11.38 -23.84 11.58
N THR A 401 10.33 -23.04 11.77
CA THR A 401 8.94 -23.54 11.79
C THR A 401 8.52 -24.09 10.42
N ASP A 402 8.81 -23.38 9.34
CA ASP A 402 8.47 -23.79 7.99
C ASP A 402 9.24 -25.05 7.54
N PHE A 403 10.42 -25.32 8.09
CA PHE A 403 11.13 -26.59 7.91
C PHE A 403 10.26 -27.78 8.37
N ILE A 404 9.60 -27.66 9.53
CA ILE A 404 8.68 -28.66 10.05
C ILE A 404 7.44 -28.76 9.16
N THR A 405 6.85 -27.62 8.80
CA THR A 405 5.69 -27.56 7.91
C THR A 405 5.99 -28.18 6.55
N GLN A 406 7.19 -28.01 6.02
CA GLN A 406 7.61 -28.58 4.75
C GLN A 406 7.63 -30.11 4.80
N GLU A 407 8.13 -30.73 5.87
CA GLU A 407 8.08 -32.20 6.01
C GLU A 407 6.62 -32.70 6.01
N ILE A 408 5.69 -31.94 6.60
CA ILE A 408 4.25 -32.24 6.54
C ILE A 408 3.68 -32.05 5.13
N ARG A 409 4.12 -31.01 4.39
CA ARG A 409 3.72 -30.78 3.00
C ARG A 409 4.13 -31.92 2.08
N GLU A 410 5.33 -32.46 2.24
CA GLU A 410 5.80 -33.61 1.44
C GLU A 410 4.91 -34.85 1.65
N VAL A 411 4.52 -35.12 2.89
CA VAL A 411 3.59 -36.21 3.21
C VAL A 411 2.20 -35.95 2.61
N LEU A 412 1.69 -34.72 2.70
CA LEU A 412 0.38 -34.34 2.15
C LEU A 412 0.34 -34.46 0.63
N LYS A 413 1.45 -34.16 -0.04
CA LYS A 413 1.59 -34.23 -1.51
C LYS A 413 1.42 -35.65 -2.02
N GLU A 414 1.95 -36.63 -1.31
CA GLU A 414 1.89 -38.05 -1.65
C GLU A 414 0.61 -38.77 -1.15
N LEU A 415 -0.26 -38.07 -0.41
CA LEU A 415 -1.47 -38.66 0.16
C LEU A 415 -2.45 -39.16 -0.93
N ASP A 416 -3.14 -40.28 -0.68
CA ASP A 416 -4.13 -40.81 -1.62
C ASP A 416 -5.31 -39.82 -1.78
N GLU A 417 -5.64 -39.48 -3.03
CA GLU A 417 -6.71 -38.52 -3.34
C GLU A 417 -8.10 -39.00 -2.87
N SER A 418 -8.31 -40.30 -2.69
CA SER A 418 -9.56 -40.86 -2.15
C SER A 418 -9.87 -40.41 -0.72
N LEU A 419 -8.89 -39.90 0.02
CA LEU A 419 -9.06 -39.33 1.37
C LEU A 419 -9.55 -37.87 1.36
N LYS A 420 -9.67 -37.24 0.19
CA LYS A 420 -10.22 -35.89 0.04
C LYS A 420 -11.65 -35.84 0.56
N VAL A 421 -11.94 -34.91 1.47
CA VAL A 421 -13.27 -34.72 2.06
C VAL A 421 -14.05 -33.58 1.42
N ARG A 422 -13.35 -32.58 0.88
CA ARG A 422 -13.95 -31.36 0.30
C ARG A 422 -13.06 -30.82 -0.83
N GLU A 423 -13.69 -30.19 -1.82
CA GLU A 423 -13.02 -29.45 -2.88
C GLU A 423 -13.71 -28.09 -3.04
N GLU A 424 -12.92 -27.04 -3.20
CA GLU A 424 -13.38 -25.68 -3.47
C GLU A 424 -12.72 -25.16 -4.75
N GLU A 425 -13.49 -24.53 -5.65
CA GLU A 425 -12.99 -23.89 -6.87
C GLU A 425 -13.17 -22.37 -6.76
N PHE A 426 -12.07 -21.64 -6.95
CA PHE A 426 -12.02 -20.18 -7.05
C PHE A 426 -11.73 -19.81 -8.50
N VAL A 427 -12.54 -18.91 -9.05
CA VAL A 427 -12.44 -18.49 -10.45
C VAL A 427 -12.22 -17.00 -10.50
N GLN A 428 -11.08 -16.58 -11.04
CA GLN A 428 -10.88 -15.17 -11.36
C GLN A 428 -11.49 -14.86 -12.72
N LYS A 429 -12.34 -13.85 -12.73
CA LYS A 429 -13.02 -13.36 -13.93
C LYS A 429 -12.59 -11.94 -14.23
N ARG A 430 -12.60 -11.56 -15.51
CA ARG A 430 -12.72 -10.17 -15.93
C ARG A 430 -14.13 -9.91 -16.39
N ARG A 431 -14.63 -8.72 -16.09
CA ARG A 431 -15.97 -8.27 -16.48
C ARG A 431 -15.87 -7.05 -17.39
N PRO A 432 -15.65 -7.25 -18.71
CA PRO A 432 -15.59 -6.15 -19.66
C PRO A 432 -16.84 -5.24 -19.56
N GLY A 433 -16.63 -3.93 -19.61
CA GLY A 433 -17.69 -2.93 -19.43
C GLY A 433 -18.10 -2.64 -17.98
N LYS A 434 -17.59 -3.39 -16.98
CA LYS A 434 -17.71 -3.04 -15.55
C LYS A 434 -16.57 -2.14 -15.10
N LYS A 435 -16.74 -1.52 -13.93
CA LYS A 435 -15.76 -0.62 -13.32
C LYS A 435 -14.53 -1.39 -12.86
N LYS A 436 -13.35 -1.02 -13.39
CA LYS A 436 -12.07 -1.63 -13.03
C LYS A 436 -11.64 -1.20 -11.64
N VAL A 437 -11.53 -2.14 -10.72
CA VAL A 437 -11.13 -1.87 -9.33
C VAL A 437 -9.87 -2.64 -8.97
N ALA A 438 -8.96 -2.01 -8.22
CA ALA A 438 -7.85 -2.69 -7.58
C ALA A 438 -7.93 -2.59 -6.05
N ILE A 439 -7.44 -3.62 -5.37
CA ILE A 439 -7.16 -3.56 -3.93
C ILE A 439 -5.67 -3.29 -3.76
N ILE A 440 -5.34 -2.26 -3.01
CA ILE A 440 -3.96 -1.89 -2.66
C ILE A 440 -3.77 -2.27 -1.19
N LYS A 441 -3.00 -3.33 -0.97
CA LYS A 441 -2.72 -3.88 0.36
C LYS A 441 -1.36 -3.38 0.81
N GLU A 442 -1.36 -2.38 1.70
CA GLU A 442 -0.16 -2.02 2.44
C GLU A 442 0.13 -3.09 3.49
N ILE A 443 1.32 -3.67 3.38
CA ILE A 443 1.81 -4.79 4.16
C ILE A 443 3.10 -4.40 4.88
N MET A 444 3.43 -5.12 5.97
CA MET A 444 4.63 -4.82 6.76
C MET A 444 5.89 -4.78 5.89
N GLY A 445 6.66 -3.71 6.11
CA GLY A 445 7.87 -3.41 5.36
C GLY A 445 8.77 -2.38 6.05
N GLN A 446 8.61 -2.19 7.37
CA GLN A 446 9.37 -1.19 8.12
C GLN A 446 10.82 -1.63 8.35
N GLY A 447 11.12 -2.92 8.33
CA GLY A 447 12.38 -3.43 8.85
C GLY A 447 12.33 -3.52 10.37
N ALA A 448 13.50 -3.50 11.03
CA ALA A 448 13.63 -4.06 12.38
C ALA A 448 12.96 -5.44 12.40
N MET A 449 11.99 -5.72 13.25
CA MET A 449 11.28 -7.00 13.24
C MET A 449 10.17 -7.13 12.19
N HIS A 450 9.59 -6.03 11.68
CA HIS A 450 8.41 -6.06 10.81
C HIS A 450 8.76 -6.21 9.33
N ASP A 451 8.35 -7.33 8.76
CA ASP A 451 8.51 -7.63 7.34
C ASP A 451 7.54 -8.74 6.96
N ASN A 452 7.32 -8.96 5.67
CA ASN A 452 6.57 -10.10 5.17
C ASN A 452 7.36 -10.75 4.03
N TYR A 453 7.25 -12.07 3.92
CA TYR A 453 7.77 -12.82 2.79
C TYR A 453 6.74 -12.91 1.68
N LEU A 454 7.18 -12.66 0.45
CA LEU A 454 6.34 -12.62 -0.73
C LEU A 454 6.73 -13.71 -1.72
N LEU A 455 5.70 -14.28 -2.36
CA LEU A 455 5.78 -15.25 -3.44
C LEU A 455 6.69 -16.47 -3.10
N PRO A 456 6.43 -17.18 -1.98
CA PRO A 456 7.10 -18.46 -1.72
C PRO A 456 6.77 -19.51 -2.79
N VAL A 457 7.54 -20.59 -2.83
CA VAL A 457 7.27 -21.74 -3.71
C VAL A 457 5.99 -22.46 -3.30
N GLU A 458 5.86 -22.73 -1.99
CA GLU A 458 4.69 -23.37 -1.41
C GLU A 458 3.81 -22.34 -0.70
N PRO A 459 2.49 -22.54 -0.60
CA PRO A 459 1.61 -21.62 0.10
C PRO A 459 2.08 -21.33 1.51
N VAL A 460 2.24 -20.03 1.82
CA VAL A 460 2.71 -19.57 3.13
C VAL A 460 4.07 -20.18 3.50
N GLY A 461 4.90 -20.54 2.52
CA GLY A 461 6.25 -21.02 2.75
C GLY A 461 7.26 -19.90 2.97
N THR A 462 8.49 -20.28 3.28
CA THR A 462 9.67 -19.38 3.32
C THR A 462 10.64 -19.68 2.19
N LEU A 463 10.63 -20.91 1.66
CA LEU A 463 11.49 -21.30 0.54
C LEU A 463 11.14 -20.52 -0.73
N GLY A 464 12.17 -19.91 -1.33
CA GLY A 464 12.06 -19.10 -2.55
C GLY A 464 11.44 -17.71 -2.36
N ALA A 465 10.87 -17.43 -1.18
CA ALA A 465 10.25 -16.15 -0.90
C ALA A 465 11.27 -15.01 -0.88
N LYS A 466 10.78 -13.80 -1.16
CA LYS A 466 11.54 -12.56 -1.02
C LYS A 466 10.88 -11.69 0.03
N ALA A 467 11.70 -11.18 0.92
CA ALA A 467 11.21 -10.29 1.95
C ALA A 467 10.89 -8.92 1.35
N ASN A 468 9.80 -8.32 1.80
CA ASN A 468 9.25 -7.09 1.23
C ASN A 468 10.26 -5.93 1.33
N VAL A 469 10.95 -5.81 2.47
CA VAL A 469 12.02 -4.82 2.67
C VAL A 469 13.14 -4.97 1.65
N ASP A 470 13.56 -6.19 1.34
CA ASP A 470 14.66 -6.45 0.39
C ASP A 470 14.26 -6.15 -1.06
N LEU A 471 12.96 -6.13 -1.35
CA LEU A 471 12.41 -5.67 -2.63
C LEU A 471 12.29 -4.14 -2.69
N GLY A 472 12.68 -3.43 -1.63
CA GLY A 472 12.61 -1.98 -1.52
C GLY A 472 11.21 -1.47 -1.21
N ASN A 473 10.31 -2.32 -0.70
CA ASN A 473 8.91 -1.99 -0.38
C ASN A 473 8.09 -1.44 -1.56
N VAL A 474 8.59 -1.62 -2.78
CA VAL A 474 7.94 -1.10 -3.99
C VAL A 474 6.63 -1.86 -4.28
N PRO A 475 5.69 -1.27 -5.02
CA PRO A 475 4.44 -1.94 -5.37
C PRO A 475 4.67 -3.22 -6.18
N ILE A 476 4.08 -4.33 -5.74
CA ILE A 476 4.11 -5.64 -6.40
C ILE A 476 2.68 -6.04 -6.78
N VAL A 477 2.46 -6.21 -8.08
CA VAL A 477 1.16 -6.57 -8.63
C VAL A 477 0.99 -8.08 -8.57
N VAL A 478 -0.05 -8.55 -7.89
CA VAL A 478 -0.41 -9.97 -7.77
C VAL A 478 -1.88 -10.18 -8.13
N SER A 479 -2.21 -11.40 -8.55
CA SER A 479 -3.60 -11.76 -8.78
C SER A 479 -4.38 -11.93 -7.46
N PRO A 480 -5.71 -11.70 -7.46
CA PRO A 480 -6.58 -12.06 -6.35
C PRO A 480 -6.40 -13.51 -5.88
N LEU A 481 -6.24 -14.45 -6.84
CA LEU A 481 -6.02 -15.86 -6.51
C LEU A 481 -4.67 -16.12 -5.86
N GLN A 482 -3.62 -15.39 -6.19
CA GLN A 482 -2.31 -15.51 -5.52
C GLN A 482 -2.40 -15.15 -4.04
N VAL A 483 -3.14 -14.09 -3.69
CA VAL A 483 -3.33 -13.67 -2.29
C VAL A 483 -3.97 -14.80 -1.50
N ILE A 484 -5.10 -15.31 -1.97
CA ILE A 484 -5.77 -16.40 -1.27
C ILE A 484 -4.96 -17.70 -1.37
N ASP A 485 -4.16 -17.96 -2.40
CA ASP A 485 -3.28 -19.15 -2.47
C ASP A 485 -1.97 -19.02 -1.66
N GLY A 486 -1.85 -18.02 -0.78
CA GLY A 486 -0.75 -17.94 0.18
C GLY A 486 0.53 -17.31 -0.38
N CYS A 487 0.41 -16.33 -1.27
CA CYS A 487 1.58 -15.58 -1.77
C CYS A 487 2.20 -14.62 -0.75
N ILE A 488 1.60 -14.47 0.44
CA ILE A 488 2.09 -13.66 1.54
C ILE A 488 2.28 -14.59 2.75
N HIS A 489 3.50 -14.62 3.26
CA HIS A 489 3.85 -15.22 4.55
C HIS A 489 4.16 -14.09 5.52
N ALA A 490 3.30 -13.94 6.51
CA ALA A 490 3.37 -12.90 7.51
C ALA A 490 4.50 -13.18 8.52
N LEU A 491 5.28 -12.16 8.91
CA LEU A 491 6.17 -12.26 10.08
C LEU A 491 5.53 -11.54 11.28
N THR A 492 6.14 -10.50 11.84
CA THR A 492 5.59 -9.77 12.99
C THR A 492 4.90 -8.46 12.61
N CYS A 493 3.91 -8.06 13.42
CA CYS A 493 3.26 -6.74 13.36
C CYS A 493 3.83 -5.80 14.42
N ILE A 494 3.34 -4.56 14.35
CA ILE A 494 3.31 -3.61 15.46
C ILE A 494 2.55 -4.22 16.65
N GLY A 495 1.26 -4.56 16.51
CA GLY A 495 0.42 -5.05 17.63
C GLY A 495 -0.45 -6.28 17.29
N PRO A 496 -0.76 -7.18 18.25
CA PRO A 496 -1.48 -8.43 17.99
C PRO A 496 -2.92 -8.28 17.45
N ALA A 497 -3.68 -7.30 17.93
CA ALA A 497 -5.08 -7.08 17.53
C ALA A 497 -5.21 -6.59 16.09
N SER A 498 -4.17 -5.94 15.56
CA SER A 498 -4.11 -5.44 14.17
C SER A 498 -3.20 -6.27 13.27
N LYS A 499 -2.66 -7.41 13.75
CA LYS A 499 -1.84 -8.31 12.96
C LYS A 499 -2.72 -9.07 11.98
N GLU A 500 -2.45 -8.91 10.69
CA GLU A 500 -2.91 -9.85 9.67
C GLU A 500 -1.91 -11.00 9.58
N THR A 501 -2.27 -12.16 10.10
CA THR A 501 -1.46 -13.40 9.99
C THR A 501 -1.45 -13.93 8.56
N SER A 502 -0.59 -14.89 8.25
CA SER A 502 -0.56 -15.59 6.97
C SER A 502 -1.92 -16.21 6.64
N ARG A 503 -2.62 -16.71 7.67
CA ARG A 503 -3.98 -17.22 7.53
C ARG A 503 -4.99 -16.12 7.19
N HIS A 504 -4.79 -14.88 7.66
CA HIS A 504 -5.61 -13.74 7.29
C HIS A 504 -5.57 -13.53 5.78
N TYR A 505 -4.38 -13.47 5.19
CA TYR A 505 -4.19 -13.34 3.73
C TYR A 505 -4.74 -14.55 2.96
N TRP A 506 -4.59 -15.76 3.49
CA TRP A 506 -5.17 -16.98 2.91
C TRP A 506 -6.71 -16.97 2.86
N ARG A 507 -7.34 -16.22 3.78
CA ARG A 507 -8.78 -16.04 3.94
C ARG A 507 -9.21 -14.59 3.71
N GLU A 508 -8.48 -13.83 2.88
CA GLU A 508 -8.60 -12.37 2.77
C GLU A 508 -10.05 -11.97 2.41
N PRO A 509 -10.82 -11.33 3.34
CA PRO A 509 -12.24 -11.09 3.13
C PRO A 509 -12.54 -10.10 2.02
N LEU A 510 -11.74 -9.03 1.86
CA LEU A 510 -11.97 -7.99 0.88
C LEU A 510 -11.79 -8.50 -0.56
N VAL A 511 -10.76 -9.31 -0.80
CA VAL A 511 -10.48 -9.99 -2.07
C VAL A 511 -11.62 -10.95 -2.39
N MET A 512 -12.05 -11.76 -1.41
CA MET A 512 -13.14 -12.71 -1.59
C MET A 512 -14.48 -12.02 -1.92
N GLU A 513 -14.85 -10.99 -1.16
CA GLU A 513 -16.08 -10.22 -1.43
C GLU A 513 -15.99 -9.50 -2.78
N ALA A 514 -14.87 -8.85 -3.10
CA ALA A 514 -14.70 -8.13 -4.37
C ALA A 514 -14.67 -9.07 -5.60
N MET A 515 -14.12 -10.29 -5.48
CA MET A 515 -14.18 -11.29 -6.54
C MET A 515 -15.62 -11.76 -6.81
N ASN A 516 -16.42 -11.91 -5.76
CA ASN A 516 -17.80 -12.39 -5.84
C ASN A 516 -18.80 -11.29 -6.23
N ASP A 517 -18.38 -10.03 -6.28
CA ASP A 517 -19.23 -8.89 -6.62
C ASP A 517 -19.35 -8.67 -8.14
N ASP A 518 -20.52 -8.94 -8.72
CA ASP A 518 -20.76 -8.87 -10.18
C ASP A 518 -20.90 -7.44 -10.76
N GLU A 519 -20.84 -6.40 -9.91
CA GLU A 519 -20.94 -5.01 -10.35
C GLU A 519 -19.59 -4.36 -10.64
N ILE A 520 -18.51 -4.94 -10.12
CA ILE A 520 -17.13 -4.47 -10.32
C ILE A 520 -16.28 -5.49 -11.08
N ASP A 521 -15.21 -5.03 -11.71
CA ASP A 521 -14.17 -5.86 -12.30
C ASP A 521 -12.92 -5.77 -11.41
N LEU A 522 -12.76 -6.71 -10.45
CA LEU A 522 -11.54 -6.77 -9.63
C LEU A 522 -10.36 -7.17 -10.51
N THR A 523 -9.54 -6.19 -10.87
CA THR A 523 -8.50 -6.35 -11.88
C THR A 523 -7.25 -7.02 -11.30
N THR A 524 -6.86 -6.59 -10.11
CA THR A 524 -5.60 -7.00 -9.46
C THR A 524 -5.62 -6.66 -7.98
N VAL A 525 -4.67 -7.24 -7.24
CA VAL A 525 -4.22 -6.75 -5.93
C VAL A 525 -2.81 -6.17 -6.09
N ILE A 526 -2.51 -5.08 -5.41
CA ILE A 526 -1.18 -4.46 -5.37
C ILE A 526 -0.69 -4.51 -3.94
N LEU A 527 0.38 -5.25 -3.69
CA LEU A 527 1.06 -5.28 -2.39
C LEU A 527 2.06 -4.14 -2.35
N ILE A 528 2.09 -3.35 -1.27
CA ILE A 528 3.07 -2.28 -1.10
C ILE A 528 3.60 -2.30 0.33
N GLY A 529 4.91 -2.11 0.51
CA GLY A 529 5.48 -2.05 1.85
C GLY A 529 5.30 -0.70 2.53
N SER A 530 5.52 -0.67 3.84
CA SER A 530 5.51 0.52 4.69
C SER A 530 6.93 0.87 5.18
N PRO A 531 7.79 1.54 4.39
CA PRO A 531 9.18 1.83 4.78
C PRO A 531 9.29 2.57 6.11
N GLN A 532 10.33 2.30 6.90
CA GLN A 532 10.57 3.10 8.12
C GLN A 532 11.03 4.52 7.81
N VAL A 533 11.79 4.72 6.73
CA VAL A 533 12.39 6.01 6.39
C VAL A 533 11.38 6.88 5.63
N ASN A 534 11.09 8.07 6.16
CA ASN A 534 10.09 8.99 5.59
C ASN A 534 10.28 9.30 4.10
N SER A 535 11.52 9.50 3.63
CA SER A 535 11.77 9.76 2.20
C SER A 535 11.42 8.58 1.31
N GLU A 536 11.56 7.36 1.83
CA GLU A 536 11.21 6.13 1.12
C GLU A 536 9.70 5.94 1.06
N LYS A 537 8.95 6.31 2.10
CA LYS A 537 7.46 6.30 2.11
C LYS A 537 6.89 7.01 0.89
N PHE A 538 7.31 8.27 0.67
CA PHE A 538 6.86 9.05 -0.49
C PHE A 538 7.42 8.53 -1.83
N TYR A 539 8.61 7.92 -1.82
CA TYR A 539 9.18 7.31 -3.02
C TYR A 539 8.33 6.11 -3.47
N VAL A 540 8.00 5.18 -2.57
CA VAL A 540 7.20 3.99 -2.90
C VAL A 540 5.76 4.35 -3.27
N SER A 541 5.13 5.31 -2.57
CA SER A 541 3.77 5.75 -2.94
C SER A 541 3.74 6.42 -4.32
N LYS A 542 4.78 7.16 -4.74
CA LYS A 542 4.81 7.75 -6.09
C LYS A 542 4.85 6.67 -7.19
N LEU A 543 5.59 5.59 -6.95
CA LEU A 543 5.60 4.43 -7.84
C LEU A 543 4.22 3.76 -7.88
N LEU A 544 3.53 3.65 -6.74
CA LEU A 544 2.16 3.15 -6.68
C LEU A 544 1.22 3.98 -7.53
N GLY A 545 1.30 5.31 -7.40
CA GLY A 545 0.51 6.21 -8.22
C GLY A 545 0.72 5.97 -9.72
N MET A 546 1.97 5.87 -10.17
CA MET A 546 2.27 5.56 -11.58
C MET A 546 1.72 4.19 -12.02
N ALA A 547 1.76 3.18 -11.15
CA ALA A 547 1.17 1.88 -11.42
C ALA A 547 -0.36 1.97 -11.58
N VAL A 548 -1.03 2.71 -10.70
CA VAL A 548 -2.48 2.96 -10.75
C VAL A 548 -2.87 3.70 -12.03
N GLU A 549 -2.14 4.75 -12.39
CA GLU A 549 -2.36 5.51 -13.63
C GLU A 549 -2.22 4.62 -14.87
N SER A 550 -1.20 3.77 -14.88
CA SER A 550 -0.92 2.88 -16.02
C SER A 550 -1.96 1.76 -16.20
N MET A 551 -2.80 1.49 -15.20
CA MET A 551 -3.82 0.44 -15.23
C MET A 551 -5.21 0.94 -15.67
N ASP A 552 -5.39 2.26 -15.82
CA ASP A 552 -6.68 2.90 -16.10
C ASP A 552 -7.78 2.43 -15.14
N LEU A 553 -7.52 2.51 -13.83
CA LEU A 553 -8.47 2.08 -12.80
C LEU A 553 -9.64 3.06 -12.65
N ASP A 554 -10.85 2.53 -12.47
CA ASP A 554 -12.05 3.31 -12.15
C ASP A 554 -12.23 3.54 -10.64
N GLY A 555 -11.55 2.76 -9.80
CA GLY A 555 -11.59 2.90 -8.35
C GLY A 555 -10.54 2.03 -7.65
N ALA A 556 -10.23 2.35 -6.40
CA ALA A 556 -9.31 1.56 -5.59
C ALA A 556 -9.70 1.52 -4.11
N ILE A 557 -9.35 0.43 -3.44
CA ILE A 557 -9.44 0.32 -1.98
C ILE A 557 -8.02 0.18 -1.44
N VAL A 558 -7.60 1.10 -0.57
CA VAL A 558 -6.30 1.02 0.12
C VAL A 558 -6.53 0.48 1.52
N THR A 559 -5.82 -0.58 1.89
CA THR A 559 -5.85 -1.16 3.24
C THR A 559 -4.45 -1.07 3.87
N THR A 560 -4.34 -0.91 5.19
CA THR A 560 -3.05 -1.08 5.90
C THR A 560 -3.20 -2.04 7.09
N GLU A 561 -2.22 -2.93 7.26
CA GLU A 561 -2.01 -3.62 8.54
C GLU A 561 -1.21 -2.74 9.50
N GLY A 562 -1.49 -2.84 10.81
CA GLY A 562 -0.88 -1.98 11.83
C GLY A 562 -1.52 -0.58 11.93
N PHE A 563 -0.83 0.33 12.63
CA PHE A 563 -1.28 1.71 12.88
C PHE A 563 -0.10 2.62 13.26
N GLY A 564 -0.33 3.93 13.37
CA GLY A 564 0.70 4.88 13.79
C GLY A 564 1.63 5.25 12.63
N ASN A 565 2.89 4.80 12.63
CA ASN A 565 3.85 5.18 11.57
C ASN A 565 3.41 4.72 10.17
N ASN A 566 2.70 3.59 10.07
CA ASN A 566 2.13 3.08 8.82
C ASN A 566 1.05 4.01 8.26
N HIS A 567 0.37 4.79 9.12
CA HIS A 567 -0.67 5.71 8.66
C HIS A 567 -0.13 6.81 7.74
N VAL A 568 1.17 7.13 7.83
CA VAL A 568 1.83 8.08 6.91
C VAL A 568 1.92 7.48 5.49
N ASP A 569 2.32 6.22 5.38
CA ASP A 569 2.34 5.49 4.11
C ASP A 569 0.93 5.37 3.54
N PHE A 570 -0.01 4.94 4.37
CA PHE A 570 -1.41 4.77 4.03
C PHE A 570 -2.04 6.07 3.49
N ALA A 571 -1.84 7.19 4.18
CA ALA A 571 -2.31 8.50 3.73
C ALA A 571 -1.66 8.90 2.39
N SER A 572 -0.34 8.70 2.26
CA SER A 572 0.41 8.99 1.02
C SER A 572 -0.04 8.09 -0.15
N ASN A 573 -0.34 6.83 0.09
CA ASN A 573 -0.86 5.89 -0.89
C ASN A 573 -2.23 6.34 -1.42
N ILE A 574 -3.14 6.72 -0.51
CA ILE A 574 -4.45 7.30 -0.86
C ILE A 574 -4.28 8.60 -1.66
N GLU A 575 -3.37 9.48 -1.24
CA GLU A 575 -3.11 10.74 -1.93
C GLU A 575 -2.61 10.51 -3.37
N GLN A 576 -1.71 9.55 -3.57
CA GLN A 576 -1.18 9.24 -4.89
C GLN A 576 -2.25 8.65 -5.81
N VAL A 577 -3.13 7.80 -5.30
CA VAL A 577 -4.29 7.31 -6.07
C VAL A 577 -5.22 8.46 -6.45
N GLY A 578 -5.61 9.28 -5.47
CA GLY A 578 -6.55 10.38 -5.64
C GLY A 578 -6.06 11.47 -6.60
N LYS A 579 -4.77 11.84 -6.55
CA LYS A 579 -4.13 12.80 -7.47
C LYS A 579 -4.25 12.43 -8.96
N ARG A 580 -4.55 11.16 -9.26
CA ARG A 580 -4.76 10.65 -10.64
C ARG A 580 -6.23 10.57 -11.04
N GLY A 581 -7.11 11.14 -10.22
CA GLY A 581 -8.54 11.16 -10.48
C GLY A 581 -9.23 9.81 -10.26
N VAL A 582 -8.61 8.88 -9.53
CA VAL A 582 -9.19 7.57 -9.22
C VAL A 582 -9.89 7.64 -7.85
N PRO A 583 -11.22 7.40 -7.78
CA PRO A 583 -11.95 7.27 -6.51
C PRO A 583 -11.31 6.22 -5.59
N VAL A 584 -11.03 6.61 -4.35
CA VAL A 584 -10.34 5.76 -3.38
C VAL A 584 -11.07 5.68 -2.05
N VAL A 585 -11.13 4.48 -1.48
CA VAL A 585 -11.62 4.21 -0.12
C VAL A 585 -10.46 3.69 0.73
N GLY A 586 -10.25 4.30 1.89
CA GLY A 586 -9.26 3.84 2.86
C GLY A 586 -9.87 2.90 3.90
N VAL A 587 -9.15 1.84 4.25
CA VAL A 587 -9.57 0.85 5.26
C VAL A 587 -8.42 0.62 6.24
N THR A 588 -8.61 0.95 7.51
CA THR A 588 -7.55 0.82 8.53
C THR A 588 -8.16 0.74 9.92
N TYR A 589 -7.44 0.14 10.87
CA TYR A 589 -7.70 0.42 12.28
C TYR A 589 -7.35 1.88 12.58
N ALA A 590 -8.33 2.68 13.01
CA ALA A 590 -8.16 4.11 13.32
C ALA A 590 -9.16 4.55 14.39
N ALA A 591 -8.97 4.06 15.62
CA ALA A 591 -9.83 4.33 16.76
C ALA A 591 -9.19 5.28 17.79
N VAL A 592 -9.55 5.17 19.07
CA VAL A 592 -9.02 6.03 20.15
C VAL A 592 -7.49 5.88 20.26
N GLN A 593 -7.02 4.64 20.32
CA GLN A 593 -5.59 4.35 20.20
C GLN A 593 -5.26 4.07 18.74
N GLY A 594 -4.19 4.66 18.23
CA GLY A 594 -3.91 4.62 16.79
C GLY A 594 -4.84 5.51 15.99
N GLN A 595 -5.31 6.62 16.58
CA GLN A 595 -6.06 7.64 15.86
C GLN A 595 -5.26 8.11 14.64
N LEU A 596 -5.96 8.31 13.53
CA LEU A 596 -5.38 8.83 12.32
C LEU A 596 -5.07 10.32 12.49
N VAL A 597 -3.80 10.66 12.73
CA VAL A 597 -3.32 12.03 12.92
C VAL A 597 -2.77 12.68 11.63
N VAL A 598 -2.83 11.95 10.51
CA VAL A 598 -2.41 12.40 9.19
C VAL A 598 -3.58 12.31 8.22
N GLY A 599 -3.76 13.33 7.39
CA GLY A 599 -4.89 13.43 6.49
C GLY A 599 -4.53 14.16 5.21
N ASN A 600 -5.33 13.93 4.16
CA ASN A 600 -5.31 14.73 2.92
C ASN A 600 -6.71 14.78 2.31
N GLU A 601 -6.89 15.59 1.27
CA GLU A 601 -8.20 15.83 0.64
C GLU A 601 -8.87 14.58 0.04
N TYR A 602 -8.09 13.51 -0.23
CA TYR A 602 -8.59 12.25 -0.81
C TYR A 602 -8.97 11.20 0.25
N MET A 603 -8.79 11.51 1.53
CA MET A 603 -9.18 10.65 2.67
C MET A 603 -10.60 10.96 3.17
N ASP A 604 -11.49 11.29 2.25
CA ASP A 604 -12.90 11.64 2.47
C ASP A 604 -13.82 10.40 2.59
N ALA A 605 -13.32 9.20 2.26
CA ALA A 605 -14.04 7.94 2.37
C ALA A 605 -13.21 6.89 3.13
N MET A 606 -13.60 6.62 4.39
CA MET A 606 -12.81 5.85 5.35
C MET A 606 -13.65 4.79 6.06
N VAL A 607 -13.08 3.58 6.19
CA VAL A 607 -13.65 2.46 6.94
C VAL A 607 -12.71 2.10 8.09
N ASP A 608 -13.14 2.39 9.32
CA ASP A 608 -12.46 1.95 10.53
C ASP A 608 -12.65 0.44 10.78
N LEU A 609 -11.55 -0.24 11.12
CA LEU A 609 -11.48 -1.66 11.43
C LEU A 609 -11.60 -1.98 12.92
N ASN A 610 -11.76 -1.00 13.82
CA ASN A 610 -11.86 -1.28 15.24
C ASN A 610 -13.12 -2.09 15.62
N LYS A 611 -12.93 -3.17 16.36
CA LYS A 611 -14.00 -3.92 17.04
C LYS A 611 -13.89 -3.79 18.56
N SER A 612 -12.72 -3.40 19.06
CA SER A 612 -12.51 -3.13 20.49
C SER A 612 -13.53 -2.14 21.02
N ARG A 613 -14.20 -2.50 22.12
CA ARG A 613 -15.25 -1.67 22.71
C ARG A 613 -14.72 -0.31 23.17
N GLN A 614 -13.45 -0.27 23.60
CA GLN A 614 -12.79 0.96 24.04
C GLN A 614 -12.07 1.70 22.90
N GLY A 615 -12.05 1.15 21.69
CA GLY A 615 -11.32 1.75 20.57
C GLY A 615 -9.80 1.62 20.69
N ILE A 616 -9.30 0.51 21.27
CA ILE A 616 -7.88 0.32 21.58
C ILE A 616 -7.28 -0.95 20.95
N GLU A 617 -5.94 -0.95 20.85
CA GLU A 617 -5.13 -2.15 20.65
C GLU A 617 -5.08 -2.88 22.00
N ASN A 618 -5.90 -3.92 22.15
CA ASN A 618 -6.08 -4.65 23.41
C ASN A 618 -5.23 -5.91 23.53
N GLU A 619 -4.27 -6.09 22.62
CA GLU A 619 -3.31 -7.19 22.56
C GLU A 619 -3.95 -8.58 22.41
N ILE A 620 -5.23 -8.63 22.01
CA ILE A 620 -5.94 -9.87 21.66
C ILE A 620 -5.80 -10.09 20.17
N LEU A 621 -5.18 -11.20 19.78
CA LEU A 621 -4.92 -11.54 18.38
C LEU A 621 -6.18 -11.40 17.51
N GLU A 622 -6.03 -10.69 16.39
CA GLU A 622 -7.03 -10.50 15.31
C GLU A 622 -8.31 -9.72 15.70
N ASN A 623 -8.36 -9.04 16.85
CA ASN A 623 -9.57 -8.33 17.27
C ASN A 623 -9.95 -7.16 16.34
N ASN A 624 -8.98 -6.37 15.90
CA ASN A 624 -9.18 -5.16 15.10
C ASN A 624 -8.77 -5.35 13.62
N CYS A 625 -8.69 -6.59 13.15
CA CYS A 625 -8.38 -6.89 11.76
C CYS A 625 -9.64 -6.84 10.87
N LEU A 626 -9.42 -6.77 9.55
CA LEU A 626 -10.47 -6.72 8.54
C LEU A 626 -11.31 -8.00 8.59
N THR A 627 -12.64 -7.85 8.61
CA THR A 627 -13.58 -8.97 8.48
C THR A 627 -14.58 -8.70 7.37
N LYS A 628 -15.43 -9.70 7.09
CA LYS A 628 -16.45 -9.63 6.04
C LYS A 628 -17.35 -8.40 6.15
N GLU A 629 -17.72 -7.98 7.37
CA GLU A 629 -18.54 -6.78 7.59
C GLU A 629 -17.83 -5.50 7.08
N ASP A 630 -16.51 -5.40 7.22
CA ASP A 630 -15.75 -4.24 6.74
C ASP A 630 -15.53 -4.31 5.24
N ALA A 631 -15.30 -5.49 4.69
CA ALA A 631 -15.19 -5.71 3.25
C ALA A 631 -16.46 -5.25 2.52
N ILE A 632 -17.63 -5.64 3.02
CA ILE A 632 -18.94 -5.21 2.50
C ILE A 632 -19.05 -3.68 2.56
N ARG A 633 -18.72 -3.07 3.72
CA ARG A 633 -18.74 -1.61 3.88
C ARG A 633 -17.82 -0.89 2.89
N ALA A 634 -16.59 -1.39 2.71
CA ALA A 634 -15.59 -0.80 1.83
C ALA A 634 -16.02 -0.87 0.36
N ILE A 635 -16.55 -2.02 -0.08
CA ILE A 635 -17.04 -2.21 -1.44
C ILE A 635 -18.27 -1.33 -1.70
N ALA A 636 -19.23 -1.30 -0.78
CA ALA A 636 -20.42 -0.44 -0.89
C ALA A 636 -20.02 1.05 -0.97
N MET A 637 -19.13 1.50 -0.09
CA MET A 637 -18.61 2.87 -0.09
C MET A 637 -17.87 3.20 -1.39
N LEU A 638 -17.07 2.27 -1.93
CA LEU A 638 -16.39 2.48 -3.20
C LEU A 638 -17.39 2.62 -4.35
N LYS A 639 -18.42 1.77 -4.41
CA LYS A 639 -19.46 1.84 -5.45
C LYS A 639 -20.16 3.20 -5.44
N SER A 640 -20.58 3.68 -4.27
CA SER A 640 -21.16 5.02 -4.11
C SER A 640 -20.20 6.11 -4.59
N LYS A 641 -18.91 6.03 -4.20
CA LYS A 641 -17.90 7.02 -4.62
C LYS A 641 -17.67 7.04 -6.13
N VAL A 642 -17.58 5.86 -6.75
CA VAL A 642 -17.43 5.70 -8.20
C VAL A 642 -18.67 6.16 -8.96
N ALA A 643 -19.86 6.02 -8.36
CA ALA A 643 -21.11 6.55 -8.91
C ALA A 643 -21.24 8.08 -8.76
N GLY A 644 -20.34 8.74 -8.03
CA GLY A 644 -20.40 10.17 -7.75
C GLY A 644 -21.45 10.54 -6.69
N GLU A 645 -21.86 9.58 -5.86
CA GLU A 645 -22.74 9.82 -4.73
C GLU A 645 -21.99 10.55 -3.61
N GLU A 646 -22.72 11.38 -2.86
CA GLU A 646 -22.14 12.12 -1.74
C GLU A 646 -21.88 11.16 -0.57
N ILE A 647 -20.62 11.08 -0.14
CA ILE A 647 -20.22 10.35 1.06
C ILE A 647 -19.95 11.38 2.16
N LYS A 648 -20.58 11.18 3.31
CA LYS A 648 -20.33 12.03 4.48
C LYS A 648 -18.86 11.87 4.88
N ALA A 649 -18.13 12.99 4.96
CA ALA A 649 -16.74 13.00 5.40
C ALA A 649 -16.58 12.33 6.78
N PRO A 650 -15.45 11.64 7.03
CA PRO A 650 -15.18 10.99 8.30
C PRO A 650 -15.12 12.00 9.45
N GLU A 651 -15.55 11.56 10.63
CA GLU A 651 -15.46 12.35 11.85
C GLU A 651 -14.00 12.41 12.33
N ARG A 652 -13.57 13.53 12.92
CA ARG A 652 -12.18 13.71 13.40
C ARG A 652 -11.83 12.77 14.54
N SER A 653 -12.80 12.49 15.39
CA SER A 653 -12.67 11.56 16.51
C SER A 653 -13.43 10.29 16.21
N TRP A 654 -12.89 9.17 16.68
CA TRP A 654 -13.54 7.88 16.52
C TRP A 654 -14.93 7.88 17.17
N ASN A 655 -15.92 7.40 16.42
CA ASN A 655 -17.29 7.27 16.85
C ASN A 655 -17.82 5.87 16.48
N PRO A 656 -18.10 5.00 17.46
CA PRO A 656 -18.54 3.62 17.20
C PRO A 656 -19.88 3.54 16.46
N ASN A 657 -20.71 4.59 16.51
CA ASN A 657 -22.01 4.60 15.83
C ASN A 657 -21.89 4.72 14.32
N VAL A 658 -20.77 5.26 13.78
CA VAL A 658 -20.57 5.40 12.33
C VAL A 658 -20.63 4.03 11.65
N LYS A 659 -19.96 3.03 12.23
CA LYS A 659 -20.02 1.64 11.74
C LYS A 659 -21.45 1.13 11.72
N LEU A 660 -22.18 1.26 12.83
CA LEU A 660 -23.55 0.74 12.96
C LEU A 660 -24.50 1.40 11.95
N ASN A 661 -24.39 2.72 11.78
CA ASN A 661 -25.18 3.47 10.82
C ASN A 661 -24.87 3.04 9.37
N ASN A 662 -23.60 2.81 9.02
CA ASN A 662 -23.27 2.29 7.68
C ASN A 662 -23.88 0.92 7.44
N ILE A 663 -23.81 0.02 8.43
CA ILE A 663 -24.38 -1.32 8.32
C ILE A 663 -25.89 -1.24 8.10
N GLU A 664 -26.62 -0.48 8.90
CA GLU A 664 -28.08 -0.30 8.76
C GLU A 664 -28.46 0.19 7.34
N VAL A 665 -27.75 1.20 6.83
CA VAL A 665 -27.99 1.73 5.48
C VAL A 665 -27.72 0.68 4.40
N ILE A 666 -26.67 -0.12 4.54
CA ILE A 666 -26.33 -1.17 3.57
C ILE A 666 -27.36 -2.31 3.64
N GLU A 667 -27.74 -2.75 4.84
CA GLU A 667 -28.76 -3.79 5.04
C GLU A 667 -30.11 -3.37 4.44
N ASP A 668 -30.54 -2.12 4.65
CA ASP A 668 -31.76 -1.56 4.07
C ASP A 668 -31.73 -1.51 2.54
N THR A 669 -30.54 -1.25 1.97
CA THR A 669 -30.35 -1.15 0.52
C THR A 669 -30.30 -2.53 -0.15
N LEU A 670 -29.60 -3.49 0.45
CA LEU A 670 -29.42 -4.84 -0.10
C LEU A 670 -30.57 -5.79 0.25
N GLY A 671 -31.31 -5.51 1.32
CA GLY A 671 -32.33 -6.42 1.86
C GLY A 671 -31.75 -7.67 2.53
N GLU A 672 -30.46 -7.65 2.85
CA GLU A 672 -29.71 -8.76 3.46
C GLU A 672 -29.11 -8.32 4.79
N LYS A 673 -29.04 -9.25 5.75
CA LYS A 673 -28.41 -8.98 7.05
C LYS A 673 -26.91 -9.18 7.00
N ILE A 674 -26.17 -8.25 7.59
CA ILE A 674 -24.72 -8.32 7.76
C ILE A 674 -24.43 -8.79 9.18
N GLU A 675 -23.80 -9.96 9.29
CA GLU A 675 -23.38 -10.50 10.59
C GLU A 675 -22.19 -9.68 11.14
N LEU A 676 -22.39 -9.09 12.32
CA LEU A 676 -21.34 -8.32 12.97
C LEU A 676 -20.35 -9.23 13.69
N ALA A 677 -19.07 -8.96 13.49
CA ALA A 677 -18.03 -9.79 14.08
C ALA A 677 -17.90 -9.50 15.60
N PRO A 678 -17.93 -10.52 16.47
CA PRO A 678 -17.96 -10.35 17.93
C PRO A 678 -16.64 -9.78 18.43
N ASN A 679 -16.64 -8.87 19.40
CA ASN A 679 -15.42 -8.32 19.98
C ASN A 679 -14.95 -9.07 21.23
N GLU A 680 -13.94 -8.54 21.92
CA GLU A 680 -13.32 -9.14 23.10
C GLU A 680 -14.28 -9.44 24.26
N THR A 681 -15.45 -8.80 24.32
CA THR A 681 -16.45 -9.07 25.38
C THR A 681 -17.07 -10.47 25.26
N SER A 682 -16.92 -11.13 24.11
CA SER A 682 -17.30 -12.53 23.90
C SER A 682 -16.32 -13.53 24.55
N LEU A 683 -15.11 -13.09 24.90
CA LEU A 683 -14.09 -13.93 25.53
C LEU A 683 -14.20 -13.94 27.05
N LYS A 684 -13.70 -15.01 27.67
CA LYS A 684 -13.49 -15.03 29.13
C LYS A 684 -12.49 -13.95 29.53
N MET A 685 -12.80 -13.21 30.59
CA MET A 685 -11.96 -12.14 31.09
C MET A 685 -10.54 -12.62 31.43
N SER A 686 -9.53 -11.97 30.86
CA SER A 686 -8.11 -12.25 31.17
C SER A 686 -7.64 -11.38 32.35
N LYS A 687 -6.57 -11.82 33.03
CA LYS A 687 -5.95 -11.03 34.10
C LYS A 687 -5.46 -9.67 33.58
N LYS A 688 -4.81 -9.68 32.41
CA LYS A 688 -4.30 -8.49 31.71
C LYS A 688 -5.43 -7.50 31.41
N ARG A 689 -6.55 -7.97 30.87
CA ARG A 689 -7.74 -7.12 30.63
C ARG A 689 -8.28 -6.51 31.90
N LYS A 690 -8.53 -7.32 32.93
CA LYS A 690 -9.06 -6.84 34.22
C LYS A 690 -8.15 -5.82 34.90
N GLU A 691 -6.84 -6.03 34.84
CA GLU A 691 -5.87 -5.21 35.58
C GLU A 691 -5.31 -4.02 34.80
N ILE A 692 -5.37 -4.02 33.46
CA ILE A 692 -4.74 -3.00 32.61
C ILE A 692 -5.79 -2.20 31.84
N TYR A 693 -6.63 -2.86 31.03
CA TYR A 693 -7.53 -2.20 30.08
C TYR A 693 -8.94 -1.91 30.64
N GLU A 694 -9.47 -2.81 31.47
CA GLU A 694 -10.85 -2.78 31.99
C GLU A 694 -10.87 -2.63 33.53
N LYS A 695 -9.95 -1.81 34.07
CA LYS A 695 -9.75 -1.59 35.53
C LYS A 695 -11.00 -1.16 36.30
N ASP A 696 -11.84 -0.35 35.66
CA ASP A 696 -12.99 0.30 36.31
C ASP A 696 -14.28 -0.54 36.22
N GLU A 697 -14.22 -1.69 35.54
CA GLU A 697 -15.32 -2.63 35.45
C GLU A 697 -15.23 -3.63 36.60
N LYS A 698 -15.91 -3.28 37.71
CA LYS A 698 -16.14 -4.24 38.78
C LYS A 698 -16.89 -5.44 38.20
N ASP A 699 -16.39 -6.64 38.54
CA ASP A 699 -16.98 -7.94 38.19
C ASP A 699 -18.52 -7.88 38.28
N ASN A 700 -19.19 -7.88 37.13
CA ASN A 700 -20.63 -8.14 37.05
C ASN A 700 -20.88 -9.64 36.97
#